data_AF-A0A7Y2AHN2-F1
#
_entry.id   AF-A0A7Y2AHN2-F1
#
_cell.length_a   1.000
_cell.length_b   1.000
_cell.length_c   1.000
_cell.angle_alpha   90.00
_cell.angle_beta   90.00
_cell.angle_gamma   90.00
#
_symmetry.space_group_name_H-M   'P 1'
#
loop_
_entity.id
_entity.type
_entity.pdbx_description
1 polymer ?
#
loop_
_entity_poly.entity_id
_entity_poly.type
_entity_poly.pdbx_seq_one_letter_code
_entity_poly.pdbx_strand_id
1 'polypeptide(L)'
;MRLSQRGARFHLTLLAATLTGFVAHATIAVAETPDTKSTPQTARPTTADLDYFSIDVGPMVKEFNKSHIVSDPPILRGSFHQMKTDPRVVVPTGVEAYLLEPDDRNNQYDGYRIIGRKPVGTAAQGQFFLLRRHPDQPRESVLAKFDFNVGKRPTGNAHERDFYQAKGEHFQRLWSSEYAGAAMFRHLAMESMNEIGKQAKPVGPNWPLRRNQGTDATISMMAGGRAISENLQLDNQLDDPKNYLGELKNLSEVRGITVNEIDWTRRLSKKPTPLDPLAKLVPHNQYAVFVPSFEMLATIVDRGNELARPLVHWFEPQSRVTNVLGLYQTQLGLPLNALTRQVGDVMIGEVAVTGSDPYFRTGTDIAVLMRTEQPALLYQAITAQVAAQAVHHQNVSHVDHKVDGHVFTQWSNPTRHLSSFVAVEGNAVIVSNSLHQMMQVLKCADEEVKTMHELDEYKFFRQRYPRGSENAAALVVVTDAAIRRWCGPQWRISASRRTRARATIAEATMQHADELLEKTIQSDTVFHSDSQMPNAGTLTLTPSGVYSPQYGTLDFQTPIAEMKLWKATTQEVALYTTWRNRYERRWRRVFDPIAVEIKLQDNQLAADLTVIPLVVQSEYQRYMQIVGQARLKPTAGDHHSESLASIDIALDTNAPMFAMARMFLQSQNNGLNLDPLAWIDGSASFYFDHDEQWLQRLENRDPWDFDFEELVVDIPVGFHIPSKDSLRLTAFMVGVRSLLNQFAPNTIEWGSGTYKEFDYITAVPRQPRQRDGQPREMKAYYITLPDGLTLSGNQRVIERAIDRYLARQERGVDQADAPIEDDGVDIQPNQPEATTPDPSDKLAPQLAVKMTGRGVLAMTKTNYQSGLRRAHRIAWSNLPILNYFRNRYPERDPFEVYESLFGQKLIEPSGGQYKWDDRLGTYVSTNHGYHLEPKAGPALAPGFDANDVIATTLSFQDGGLRATLNVTDVPEAD
;
A
#
# COMPACT_ATOMS: atom_id res chain seq x y z
N MET A 1 5.83 12.34 43.25
CA MET A 1 5.37 12.94 44.52
C MET A 1 3.88 13.20 44.38
N ARG A 2 3.06 12.59 45.26
CA ARG A 2 1.57 12.57 45.24
C ARG A 2 0.95 13.87 45.79
N LEU A 3 -0.32 14.14 45.43
CA LEU A 3 -1.47 14.60 46.25
C LEU A 3 -2.48 15.33 45.31
N SER A 4 -3.69 14.85 45.02
CA SER A 4 -4.93 14.56 45.80
C SER A 4 -6.04 15.61 45.50
N GLN A 5 -7.10 15.19 44.81
CA GLN A 5 -8.51 15.11 45.29
C GLN A 5 -9.11 16.37 45.98
N ARG A 6 -10.25 16.86 45.48
CA ARG A 6 -11.60 16.70 46.11
C ARG A 6 -12.68 17.61 45.50
N GLY A 7 -13.90 17.05 45.47
CA GLY A 7 -15.16 17.74 45.77
C GLY A 7 -16.22 17.63 44.66
N ALA A 8 -17.51 17.40 44.91
CA ALA A 8 -18.29 16.84 46.00
C ALA A 8 -19.72 16.64 45.43
N ARG A 9 -20.42 15.59 45.88
CA ARG A 9 -21.83 15.30 45.56
C ARG A 9 -22.76 16.16 46.43
N PHE A 10 -23.93 16.55 45.89
CA PHE A 10 -25.12 16.86 46.66
C PHE A 10 -26.36 16.18 46.05
N HIS A 11 -27.10 15.48 46.91
CA HIS A 11 -28.42 14.90 46.66
C HIS A 11 -29.51 15.94 46.96
N LEU A 12 -30.60 15.93 46.20
CA LEU A 12 -31.92 16.29 46.71
C LEU A 12 -32.97 15.36 46.08
N THR A 13 -33.72 14.69 46.95
CA THR A 13 -34.85 13.81 46.68
C THR A 13 -36.13 14.60 46.96
N LEU A 14 -37.16 14.52 46.11
CA LEU A 14 -38.55 14.46 46.58
C LEU A 14 -39.48 13.90 45.50
N LEU A 15 -40.42 13.09 45.96
CA LEU A 15 -41.31 12.19 45.24
C LEU A 15 -42.76 12.73 45.27
N ALA A 16 -43.55 12.30 44.29
CA ALA A 16 -44.97 11.90 44.39
C ALA A 16 -46.12 12.84 43.94
N ALA A 17 -46.88 12.29 42.96
CA ALA A 17 -48.32 11.99 42.96
C ALA A 17 -49.32 12.96 42.29
N THR A 18 -50.04 12.44 41.26
CA THR A 18 -51.52 12.22 41.15
C THR A 18 -51.91 11.93 39.67
N LEU A 19 -52.33 10.71 39.27
CA LEU A 19 -53.72 10.14 39.18
C LEU A 19 -54.74 11.12 38.54
N THR A 20 -55.48 10.83 37.45
CA THR A 20 -56.55 9.83 37.25
C THR A 20 -57.04 9.90 35.77
N GLY A 21 -57.33 8.83 35.02
CA GLY A 21 -58.64 8.15 34.83
C GLY A 21 -58.83 7.78 33.33
N PHE A 22 -58.99 6.50 32.94
CA PHE A 22 -60.17 5.60 32.87
C PHE A 22 -60.98 5.61 31.54
N VAL A 23 -61.29 4.37 31.06
CA VAL A 23 -62.23 3.88 29.99
C VAL A 23 -61.47 3.27 28.78
N ALA A 24 -61.36 1.95 28.50
CA ALA A 24 -62.21 0.73 28.54
C ALA A 24 -62.87 0.35 27.18
N HIS A 25 -62.58 -0.89 26.71
CA HIS A 25 -63.25 -1.77 25.70
C HIS A 25 -63.14 -1.38 24.19
N ALA A 26 -62.97 -2.27 23.19
CA ALA A 26 -63.09 -3.74 23.06
C ALA A 26 -62.29 -4.34 21.86
N THR A 27 -61.80 -5.58 22.07
CA THR A 27 -61.67 -6.81 21.22
C THR A 27 -61.84 -6.75 19.69
N ILE A 28 -61.02 -7.45 18.88
CA ILE A 28 -61.16 -8.89 18.48
C ILE A 28 -59.79 -9.56 18.20
N ALA A 29 -59.75 -10.88 18.47
CA ALA A 29 -58.62 -11.79 18.65
C ALA A 29 -58.11 -12.52 17.38
N VAL A 30 -57.24 -13.53 17.65
CA VAL A 30 -56.74 -14.69 16.85
C VAL A 30 -55.24 -14.53 16.47
N ALA A 31 -54.28 -15.37 16.84
CA ALA A 31 -54.21 -16.60 17.64
C ALA A 31 -52.76 -16.80 18.16
N GLU A 32 -52.61 -17.42 19.34
CA GLU A 32 -51.34 -17.93 19.87
C GLU A 32 -50.95 -19.27 19.23
N THR A 33 -49.65 -19.47 18.98
CA THR A 33 -48.89 -20.74 19.05
C THR A 33 -47.39 -20.44 18.79
N PRO A 34 -46.45 -21.27 19.28
CA PRO A 34 -45.88 -21.22 20.62
C PRO A 34 -44.39 -20.84 20.62
N ASP A 35 -43.86 -20.58 21.82
CA ASP A 35 -42.44 -20.45 22.16
C ASP A 35 -41.50 -21.29 21.27
N THR A 36 -40.71 -20.62 20.44
CA THR A 36 -39.50 -21.21 19.88
C THR A 36 -38.40 -21.12 20.92
N LYS A 37 -38.28 -22.23 21.66
CA LYS A 37 -37.11 -22.57 22.45
C LYS A 37 -35.83 -22.30 21.67
N SER A 38 -34.89 -21.64 22.35
CA SER A 38 -33.45 -21.62 22.11
C SER A 38 -32.97 -22.67 21.12
N THR A 39 -32.40 -22.20 20.00
CA THR A 39 -31.63 -22.98 19.03
C THR A 39 -30.65 -23.91 19.77
N PRO A 40 -30.58 -25.20 19.43
CA PRO A 40 -29.69 -26.13 20.10
C PRO A 40 -28.23 -25.74 19.81
N GLN A 41 -27.45 -25.60 20.87
CA GLN A 41 -25.99 -25.67 20.81
C GLN A 41 -25.63 -26.93 20.02
N THR A 42 -24.92 -26.73 18.91
CA THR A 42 -24.34 -27.79 18.10
C THR A 42 -23.54 -28.72 19.01
N ALA A 43 -23.85 -30.01 18.93
CA ALA A 43 -23.18 -31.04 19.70
C ALA A 43 -21.69 -31.02 19.39
N ARG A 44 -20.88 -30.66 20.40
CA ARG A 44 -19.42 -30.78 20.38
C ARG A 44 -19.04 -32.23 20.03
N PRO A 45 -17.99 -32.48 19.24
CA PRO A 45 -17.38 -33.80 19.19
C PRO A 45 -17.04 -34.22 20.63
N THR A 46 -17.30 -35.48 20.95
CA THR A 46 -17.13 -36.10 22.27
C THR A 46 -15.96 -35.51 23.03
N THR A 47 -16.25 -34.75 24.10
CA THR A 47 -15.26 -34.33 25.07
C THR A 47 -14.59 -35.58 25.62
N ALA A 48 -13.37 -35.88 25.16
CA ALA A 48 -12.44 -36.60 26.00
C ALA A 48 -12.40 -35.84 27.33
N ASP A 49 -12.53 -36.52 28.47
CA ASP A 49 -12.33 -35.86 29.75
C ASP A 49 -10.95 -35.18 29.72
N LEU A 50 -10.90 -33.89 30.05
CA LEU A 50 -9.68 -33.07 30.03
C LEU A 50 -9.21 -32.80 31.45
N ASP A 51 -7.91 -32.98 31.69
CA ASP A 51 -7.23 -32.58 32.91
C ASP A 51 -6.65 -31.16 32.74
N TYR A 52 -6.94 -30.27 33.68
CA TYR A 52 -6.30 -28.95 33.77
C TYR A 52 -5.01 -29.02 34.60
N PHE A 53 -3.98 -28.25 34.22
CA PHE A 53 -2.72 -28.17 34.93
C PHE A 53 -2.21 -26.73 35.04
N SER A 54 -1.38 -26.48 36.06
CA SER A 54 -0.74 -25.19 36.33
C SER A 54 0.72 -25.42 36.71
N ILE A 55 1.62 -24.59 36.20
CA ILE A 55 3.05 -24.63 36.50
C ILE A 55 3.51 -23.23 36.87
N ASP A 56 4.12 -23.08 38.05
CA ASP A 56 4.66 -21.81 38.51
C ASP A 56 5.96 -21.49 37.77
N VAL A 57 5.99 -20.35 37.08
CA VAL A 57 7.11 -19.97 36.21
C VAL A 57 8.31 -19.49 37.02
N GLY A 58 8.09 -18.70 38.08
CA GLY A 58 9.17 -18.14 38.92
C GLY A 58 10.19 -19.19 39.38
N PRO A 59 9.78 -20.29 40.06
CA PRO A 59 10.67 -21.37 40.43
C PRO A 59 11.37 -22.04 39.24
N MET A 60 10.65 -22.24 38.13
CA MET A 60 11.17 -22.89 36.92
C MET A 60 12.31 -22.10 36.27
N VAL A 61 12.25 -20.76 36.28
CA VAL A 61 13.23 -19.90 35.60
C VAL A 61 14.28 -19.30 36.55
N LYS A 62 14.26 -19.70 37.83
CA LYS A 62 15.16 -19.18 38.86
C LYS A 62 16.61 -19.58 38.60
N GLU A 63 16.84 -20.83 38.23
CA GLU A 63 18.18 -21.38 37.95
C GLU A 63 18.52 -21.27 36.47
N PHE A 64 18.94 -20.08 36.04
CA PHE A 64 19.39 -19.85 34.66
C PHE A 64 20.92 -19.97 34.53
N ASN A 65 21.36 -20.79 33.58
CA ASN A 65 22.77 -20.99 33.24
C ASN A 65 22.91 -21.28 31.72
N LYS A 66 24.14 -21.45 31.22
CA LYS A 66 24.42 -21.66 29.79
C LYS A 66 23.73 -22.87 29.15
N SER A 67 23.42 -23.93 29.89
CA SER A 67 22.75 -25.11 29.32
C SER A 67 21.31 -24.82 28.89
N HIS A 68 20.73 -23.71 29.34
CA HIS A 68 19.39 -23.27 28.94
C HIS A 68 19.41 -22.43 27.66
N ILE A 69 20.57 -21.97 27.20
CA ILE A 69 20.68 -21.10 26.03
C ILE A 69 20.46 -21.93 24.77
N VAL A 70 19.42 -21.59 24.01
CA VAL A 70 19.11 -22.24 22.73
C VAL A 70 19.38 -21.35 21.53
N SER A 71 19.54 -20.04 21.74
CA SER A 71 20.01 -19.09 20.75
C SER A 71 20.66 -17.87 21.40
N ASP A 72 21.70 -17.34 20.76
CA ASP A 72 22.44 -16.15 21.16
C ASP A 72 22.64 -15.20 19.95
N PRO A 73 21.57 -14.55 19.47
CA PRO A 73 21.60 -13.76 18.23
C PRO A 73 22.14 -12.33 18.45
N PRO A 74 22.90 -11.77 17.48
CA PRO A 74 23.53 -10.44 17.62
C PRO A 74 22.57 -9.28 17.90
N ILE A 75 21.32 -9.30 17.40
CA ILE A 75 20.37 -8.18 17.57
C ILE A 75 19.98 -7.96 19.03
N LEU A 76 20.01 -9.00 19.87
CA LEU A 76 19.53 -8.94 21.25
C LEU A 76 20.52 -8.21 22.18
N ARG A 77 21.64 -7.73 21.60
CA ARG A 77 22.67 -6.87 22.19
C ARG A 77 22.23 -5.40 22.35
N GLY A 78 21.18 -4.94 21.65
CA GLY A 78 20.62 -3.57 21.75
C GLY A 78 19.09 -3.56 21.77
N SER A 79 18.46 -2.73 22.62
CA SER A 79 17.00 -2.76 22.86
C SER A 79 16.18 -2.33 21.65
N PHE A 80 15.84 -3.30 20.79
CA PHE A 80 14.98 -3.08 19.65
C PHE A 80 13.49 -3.24 20.03
N HIS A 81 12.68 -2.24 19.66
CA HIS A 81 11.22 -2.25 19.75
C HIS A 81 10.62 -3.13 18.65
N GLN A 82 10.93 -4.42 18.66
CA GLN A 82 10.12 -5.42 17.96
C GLN A 82 9.02 -5.89 18.91
N MET A 83 8.03 -6.64 18.40
CA MET A 83 6.90 -7.21 19.15
C MET A 83 7.25 -7.46 20.62
N LYS A 84 6.38 -7.09 21.57
CA LYS A 84 6.59 -7.38 23.01
C LYS A 84 7.22 -8.77 23.12
N THR A 85 8.38 -8.86 23.77
CA THR A 85 9.19 -10.07 23.94
C THR A 85 8.47 -11.02 24.91
N ASP A 86 7.26 -11.39 24.53
CA ASP A 86 6.36 -12.20 25.32
C ASP A 86 6.94 -13.61 25.38
N PRO A 87 7.08 -14.20 26.58
CA PRO A 87 7.52 -15.57 26.70
C PRO A 87 6.59 -16.50 25.94
N ARG A 88 7.16 -17.59 25.42
CA ARG A 88 6.43 -18.54 24.59
C ARG A 88 6.34 -19.89 25.29
N VAL A 89 5.11 -20.42 25.34
CA VAL A 89 4.82 -21.78 25.80
C VAL A 89 4.66 -22.66 24.57
N VAL A 90 5.34 -23.80 24.54
CA VAL A 90 5.23 -24.83 23.51
C VAL A 90 4.84 -26.14 24.16
N VAL A 91 3.81 -26.79 23.62
CA VAL A 91 3.28 -28.06 24.10
C VAL A 91 3.03 -29.00 22.92
N PRO A 92 3.02 -30.32 23.12
CA PRO A 92 2.78 -31.29 22.07
C PRO A 92 1.34 -31.22 21.56
N THR A 93 1.14 -31.74 20.36
CA THR A 93 -0.18 -31.89 19.75
C THR A 93 -1.17 -32.56 20.70
N GLY A 94 -2.40 -32.03 20.77
CA GLY A 94 -3.44 -32.51 21.68
C GLY A 94 -3.37 -31.90 23.08
N VAL A 95 -2.35 -31.09 23.39
CA VAL A 95 -2.24 -30.29 24.62
C VAL A 95 -2.33 -28.81 24.26
N GLU A 96 -2.95 -28.02 25.14
CA GLU A 96 -3.10 -26.57 24.96
C GLU A 96 -2.68 -25.86 26.24
N ALA A 97 -1.81 -24.86 26.14
CA ALA A 97 -1.31 -24.13 27.31
C ALA A 97 -0.95 -22.68 26.98
N TYR A 98 -1.17 -21.80 27.95
CA TYR A 98 -0.97 -20.35 27.85
C TYR A 98 -0.32 -19.79 29.11
N LEU A 99 0.34 -18.65 28.98
CA LEU A 99 0.91 -17.91 30.12
C LEU A 99 -0.16 -17.00 30.72
N LEU A 100 -0.43 -17.18 32.01
CA LEU A 100 -1.22 -16.26 32.82
C LEU A 100 -0.28 -15.32 33.57
N GLU A 101 -0.44 -14.01 33.36
CA GLU A 101 0.37 -12.98 34.01
C GLU A 101 -0.32 -12.47 35.29
N PRO A 102 0.45 -12.17 36.35
CA PRO A 102 -0.10 -11.49 37.52
C PRO A 102 -0.41 -10.01 37.20
N ASP A 103 -1.24 -9.38 38.03
CA ASP A 103 -1.55 -7.95 37.91
C ASP A 103 -0.28 -7.08 38.01
N ASP A 104 0.61 -7.43 38.94
CA ASP A 104 1.90 -6.78 39.14
C ASP A 104 3.02 -7.50 38.40
N ARG A 105 3.28 -7.08 37.16
CA ARG A 105 4.36 -7.61 36.32
C ARG A 105 5.72 -7.39 36.96
N ASN A 106 6.58 -8.40 36.90
CA ASN A 106 7.92 -8.37 37.48
C ASN A 106 8.92 -9.17 36.62
N ASN A 107 10.21 -8.84 36.74
CA ASN A 107 11.28 -9.47 35.96
C ASN A 107 11.72 -10.85 36.51
N GLN A 108 11.26 -11.22 37.70
CA GLN A 108 11.56 -12.51 38.33
C GLN A 108 10.56 -13.60 37.90
N TYR A 109 9.50 -13.23 37.19
CA TYR A 109 8.38 -14.08 36.82
C TYR A 109 7.64 -14.69 38.02
N ASP A 110 7.70 -14.02 39.18
CA ASP A 110 6.94 -14.40 40.36
C ASP A 110 5.44 -14.20 40.12
N GLY A 111 4.63 -15.21 40.45
CA GLY A 111 3.17 -15.19 40.22
C GLY A 111 2.74 -15.47 38.78
N TYR A 112 3.67 -15.61 37.83
CA TYR A 112 3.36 -16.07 36.47
C TYR A 112 3.11 -17.58 36.47
N ARG A 113 2.06 -18.01 35.77
CA ARG A 113 1.68 -19.43 35.70
C ARG A 113 1.48 -19.88 34.26
N ILE A 114 2.01 -21.04 33.89
CA ILE A 114 1.62 -21.73 32.66
C ILE A 114 0.37 -22.54 32.99
N ILE A 115 -0.77 -22.16 32.42
CA ILE A 115 -2.04 -22.86 32.61
C ILE A 115 -2.37 -23.61 31.32
N GLY A 116 -2.70 -24.89 31.43
CA GLY A 116 -3.05 -25.70 30.26
C GLY A 116 -4.05 -26.79 30.54
N ARG A 117 -4.46 -27.47 29.46
CA ARG A 117 -5.35 -28.63 29.47
C ARG A 117 -4.77 -29.74 28.59
N LYS A 118 -5.01 -30.98 28.99
CA LYS A 118 -4.54 -32.20 28.29
C LYS A 118 -5.59 -33.32 28.38
N PRO A 119 -5.54 -34.34 27.51
CA PRO A 119 -6.40 -35.52 27.65
C PRO A 119 -6.14 -36.24 28.98
N VAL A 120 -7.20 -36.70 29.65
CA VAL A 120 -7.09 -37.46 30.91
C VAL A 120 -6.17 -38.67 30.75
N GLY A 121 -5.33 -38.90 31.76
CA GLY A 121 -4.43 -40.06 31.81
C GLY A 121 -3.18 -39.97 30.92
N THR A 122 -3.05 -38.93 30.09
CA THR A 122 -1.84 -38.68 29.29
C THR A 122 -0.84 -37.83 30.06
N ALA A 123 0.46 -38.05 29.87
CA ALA A 123 1.50 -37.14 30.36
C ALA A 123 1.88 -36.17 29.23
N ALA A 124 2.34 -34.97 29.57
CA ALA A 124 2.77 -33.96 28.61
C ALA A 124 4.13 -33.38 29.01
N GLN A 125 4.99 -33.14 28.03
CA GLN A 125 6.25 -32.42 28.20
C GLN A 125 6.14 -31.13 27.41
N GLY A 126 6.43 -30.00 28.02
CA GLY A 126 6.37 -28.71 27.36
C GLY A 126 7.66 -27.92 27.52
N GLN A 127 7.74 -26.82 26.79
CA GLN A 127 8.91 -25.96 26.75
C GLN A 127 8.46 -24.51 26.95
N PHE A 128 9.28 -23.75 27.68
CA PHE A 128 9.06 -22.34 27.94
C PHE A 128 10.27 -21.53 27.47
N PHE A 129 10.04 -20.66 26.50
CA PHE A 129 11.07 -19.82 25.89
C PHE A 129 10.94 -18.38 26.38
N LEU A 130 12.03 -17.78 26.83
CA LEU A 130 12.03 -16.40 27.30
C LEU A 130 13.43 -15.76 27.15
N LEU A 131 13.50 -14.43 27.02
CA LEU A 131 14.77 -13.73 26.92
C LEU A 131 15.43 -13.52 28.28
N ARG A 132 16.69 -13.95 28.43
CA ARG A 132 17.51 -13.76 29.64
C ARG A 132 18.77 -12.97 29.33
N ARG A 133 19.39 -12.35 30.34
CA ARG A 133 20.73 -11.77 30.19
C ARG A 133 21.77 -12.88 30.11
N HIS A 134 22.72 -12.78 29.18
CA HIS A 134 23.77 -13.78 29.05
C HIS A 134 24.56 -13.90 30.38
N PRO A 135 24.80 -15.11 30.93
CA PRO A 135 25.43 -15.28 32.24
C PRO A 135 26.81 -14.61 32.36
N ASP A 136 27.60 -14.67 31.28
CA ASP A 136 28.96 -14.11 31.25
C ASP A 136 29.03 -12.71 30.64
N GLN A 137 27.96 -12.27 29.96
CA GLN A 137 27.94 -11.02 29.20
C GLN A 137 26.64 -10.26 29.50
N PRO A 138 26.46 -9.68 30.70
CA PRO A 138 25.16 -9.20 31.18
C PRO A 138 24.52 -8.08 30.37
N ARG A 139 25.26 -7.47 29.44
CA ARG A 139 24.74 -6.47 28.48
C ARG A 139 24.01 -7.12 27.31
N GLU A 140 24.26 -8.39 27.03
CA GLU A 140 23.66 -9.16 25.95
C GLU A 140 22.42 -9.93 26.44
N SER A 141 21.48 -10.20 25.53
CA SER A 141 20.32 -11.05 25.84
C SER A 141 20.33 -12.29 24.95
N VAL A 142 19.91 -13.40 25.52
CA VAL A 142 19.86 -14.72 24.88
C VAL A 142 18.46 -15.30 24.98
N LEU A 143 18.11 -16.17 24.03
CA LEU A 143 16.90 -16.97 24.11
C LEU A 143 17.18 -18.20 24.98
N ALA A 144 16.51 -18.26 26.13
CA ALA A 144 16.59 -19.40 27.04
C ALA A 144 15.37 -20.31 26.85
N LYS A 145 15.58 -21.63 26.96
CA LYS A 145 14.55 -22.67 26.98
C LYS A 145 14.56 -23.37 28.33
N PHE A 146 13.39 -23.49 28.94
CA PHE A 146 13.14 -24.26 30.15
C PHE A 146 12.13 -25.36 29.86
N ASP A 147 12.48 -26.61 30.14
CA ASP A 147 11.59 -27.75 29.93
C ASP A 147 10.73 -27.99 31.18
N PHE A 148 9.47 -28.38 31.00
CA PHE A 148 8.56 -28.72 32.09
C PHE A 148 7.79 -30.01 31.80
N ASN A 149 7.42 -30.71 32.86
CA ASN A 149 6.73 -32.00 32.78
C ASN A 149 5.41 -31.96 33.54
N VAL A 150 4.35 -32.46 32.90
CA VAL A 150 3.02 -32.67 33.49
C VAL A 150 2.76 -34.17 33.55
N GLY A 151 2.65 -34.70 34.77
CA GLY A 151 2.35 -36.11 34.98
C GLY A 151 0.96 -36.51 34.46
N LYS A 152 0.70 -37.82 34.42
CA LYS A 152 -0.60 -38.37 33.99
C LYS A 152 -1.79 -37.82 34.79
N ARG A 153 -1.56 -37.52 36.07
CA ARG A 153 -2.47 -36.79 36.96
C ARG A 153 -1.77 -35.51 37.39
N PRO A 154 -2.25 -34.32 36.97
CA PRO A 154 -1.64 -33.06 37.37
C PRO A 154 -1.68 -32.88 38.89
N THR A 155 -0.59 -32.35 39.43
CA THR A 155 -0.49 -31.95 40.85
C THR A 155 -0.60 -30.43 40.92
N GLY A 156 -1.79 -29.90 41.20
CA GLY A 156 -2.01 -28.45 41.34
C GLY A 156 -3.48 -28.02 41.19
N ASN A 157 -3.84 -26.86 41.75
CA ASN A 157 -5.18 -26.26 41.65
C ASN A 157 -5.28 -25.44 40.36
N ALA A 158 -5.36 -26.10 39.21
CA ALA A 158 -5.67 -25.42 37.94
C ALA A 158 -7.18 -25.53 37.68
N HIS A 159 -7.86 -24.39 37.70
CA HIS A 159 -9.28 -24.32 37.39
C HIS A 159 -9.49 -23.99 35.91
N GLU A 160 -10.58 -24.52 35.34
CA GLU A 160 -11.03 -24.20 33.98
C GLU A 160 -11.11 -22.68 33.73
N ARG A 161 -11.57 -21.92 34.74
CA ARG A 161 -11.62 -20.45 34.69
C ARG A 161 -10.25 -19.80 34.44
N ASP A 162 -9.19 -20.31 35.07
CA ASP A 162 -7.83 -19.77 34.90
C ASP A 162 -7.31 -20.04 33.49
N PHE A 163 -7.65 -21.20 32.91
CA PHE A 163 -7.29 -21.57 31.55
C PHE A 163 -7.91 -20.62 30.52
N TYR A 164 -9.23 -20.39 30.61
CA TYR A 164 -9.91 -19.48 29.70
C TYR A 164 -9.46 -18.02 29.87
N GLN A 165 -9.11 -17.60 31.09
CA GLN A 165 -8.47 -16.30 31.30
C GLN A 165 -7.13 -16.22 30.55
N ALA A 166 -6.24 -17.20 30.73
CA ALA A 166 -4.93 -17.21 30.09
C ALA A 166 -5.04 -17.25 28.55
N LYS A 167 -5.92 -18.10 28.01
CA LYS A 167 -6.20 -18.22 26.58
C LYS A 167 -6.74 -16.91 26.00
N GLY A 168 -7.73 -16.30 26.67
CA GLY A 168 -8.31 -15.03 26.23
C GLY A 168 -7.30 -13.88 26.29
N GLU A 169 -6.47 -13.79 27.33
CA GLU A 169 -5.41 -12.76 27.43
C GLU A 169 -4.34 -12.93 26.34
N HIS A 170 -3.99 -14.17 26.00
CA HIS A 170 -3.07 -14.47 24.90
C HIS A 170 -3.61 -13.96 23.56
N PHE A 171 -4.83 -14.36 23.18
CA PHE A 171 -5.38 -14.01 21.87
C PHE A 171 -5.78 -12.53 21.74
N GLN A 172 -6.11 -11.84 22.84
CA GLN A 172 -6.32 -10.38 22.82
C GLN A 172 -5.07 -9.58 22.41
N ARG A 173 -3.86 -10.12 22.61
CA ARG A 173 -2.60 -9.50 22.15
C ARG A 173 -2.35 -9.71 20.66
N LEU A 174 -2.89 -10.80 20.12
CA LEU A 174 -2.84 -11.13 18.69
C LEU A 174 -4.01 -10.51 17.92
N TRP A 175 -4.98 -9.92 18.62
CA TRP A 175 -6.09 -9.17 18.02
C TRP A 175 -5.60 -7.80 17.48
N SER A 176 -4.96 -7.81 16.31
CA SER A 176 -4.55 -6.65 15.53
C SER A 176 -4.60 -6.95 14.03
N SER A 177 -4.98 -5.97 13.20
CA SER A 177 -5.08 -6.12 11.73
C SER A 177 -3.76 -6.50 11.05
N GLU A 178 -2.64 -6.20 11.72
CA GLU A 178 -1.29 -6.54 11.26
C GLU A 178 -1.09 -8.06 11.16
N TYR A 179 -1.72 -8.86 12.02
CA TYR A 179 -1.58 -10.32 12.02
C TYR A 179 -2.46 -10.99 10.97
N ALA A 180 -1.92 -12.01 10.30
CA ALA A 180 -2.64 -12.78 9.27
C ALA A 180 -3.92 -13.45 9.77
N GLY A 181 -3.90 -13.93 11.02
CA GLY A 181 -5.03 -14.61 11.66
C GLY A 181 -5.93 -13.71 12.51
N ALA A 182 -5.95 -12.39 12.29
CA ALA A 182 -6.63 -11.44 13.18
C ALA A 182 -8.09 -11.80 13.50
N ALA A 183 -8.86 -12.27 12.51
CA ALA A 183 -10.24 -12.71 12.74
C ALA A 183 -10.31 -13.97 13.62
N MET A 184 -9.43 -14.96 13.40
CA MET A 184 -9.35 -16.16 14.23
C MET A 184 -8.97 -15.81 15.68
N PHE A 185 -7.99 -14.93 15.86
CA PHE A 185 -7.55 -14.53 17.20
C PHE A 185 -8.61 -13.73 17.95
N ARG A 186 -9.34 -12.85 17.25
CA ARG A 186 -10.50 -12.17 17.83
C ARG A 186 -11.56 -13.18 18.29
N HIS A 187 -11.90 -14.14 17.42
CA HIS A 187 -12.86 -15.19 17.74
C HIS A 187 -12.46 -15.96 19.01
N LEU A 188 -11.23 -16.48 19.04
CA LEU A 188 -10.70 -17.24 20.19
C LEU A 188 -10.63 -16.40 21.48
N ALA A 189 -10.32 -15.11 21.36
CA ALA A 189 -10.34 -14.19 22.50
C ALA A 189 -11.74 -13.98 23.06
N MET A 190 -12.74 -13.77 22.18
CA MET A 190 -14.14 -13.57 22.57
C MET A 190 -14.73 -14.85 23.19
N GLU A 191 -14.54 -16.00 22.54
CA GLU A 191 -14.93 -17.31 23.05
C GLU A 191 -14.39 -17.52 24.47
N SER A 192 -13.08 -17.35 24.65
CA SER A 192 -12.44 -17.62 25.94
C SER A 192 -12.85 -16.64 27.05
N MET A 193 -13.01 -15.35 26.74
CA MET A 193 -13.41 -14.36 27.74
C MET A 193 -14.88 -14.52 28.16
N ASN A 194 -15.74 -14.96 27.24
CA ASN A 194 -17.15 -15.23 27.53
C ASN A 194 -17.32 -16.38 28.53
N GLU A 195 -16.51 -17.44 28.43
CA GLU A 195 -16.52 -18.59 29.37
C GLU A 195 -16.26 -18.17 30.84
N ILE A 196 -15.65 -17.00 31.06
CA ILE A 196 -15.39 -16.46 32.40
C ILE A 196 -16.22 -15.21 32.74
N GLY A 197 -17.21 -14.89 31.90
CA GLY A 197 -18.10 -13.74 32.08
C GLY A 197 -17.42 -12.38 31.91
N LYS A 198 -16.32 -12.30 31.14
CA LYS A 198 -15.62 -11.05 30.79
C LYS A 198 -15.81 -10.72 29.32
N GLN A 199 -15.70 -9.43 28.98
CA GLN A 199 -15.66 -8.99 27.59
C GLN A 199 -14.22 -8.94 27.08
N ALA A 200 -13.97 -9.51 25.91
CA ALA A 200 -12.69 -9.37 25.22
C ALA A 200 -12.50 -7.94 24.69
N LYS A 201 -11.25 -7.47 24.67
CA LYS A 201 -10.84 -6.17 24.14
C LYS A 201 -9.55 -6.29 23.31
N PRO A 202 -9.34 -5.46 22.28
CA PRO A 202 -8.08 -5.44 21.57
C PRO A 202 -6.97 -4.88 22.48
N VAL A 203 -5.93 -5.68 22.74
CA VAL A 203 -4.73 -5.30 23.52
C VAL A 203 -3.48 -5.25 22.64
N GLY A 204 -3.53 -5.86 21.46
CA GLY A 204 -2.43 -5.92 20.51
C GLY A 204 -1.90 -4.56 20.05
N PRO A 205 -0.71 -4.53 19.43
CA PRO A 205 -0.12 -3.29 18.95
C PRO A 205 -1.05 -2.61 17.94
N ASN A 206 -1.34 -1.33 18.18
CA ASN A 206 -1.98 -0.45 17.21
C ASN A 206 -0.87 0.42 16.60
N TRP A 207 -0.16 -0.13 15.61
CA TRP A 207 0.87 0.62 14.93
C TRP A 207 0.21 1.50 13.88
N PRO A 208 0.32 2.84 13.94
CA PRO A 208 0.02 3.63 12.77
C PRO A 208 0.94 3.15 11.65
N LEU A 209 0.38 2.76 10.51
CA LEU A 209 1.10 2.69 9.25
C LEU A 209 1.66 4.08 8.99
N ARG A 210 2.84 4.40 9.54
CA ARG A 210 3.51 5.68 9.30
C ARG A 210 3.81 5.72 7.81
N ARG A 211 3.46 6.85 7.18
CA ARG A 211 3.73 7.16 5.77
C ARG A 211 5.15 6.78 5.41
N ASN A 212 5.26 6.05 4.30
CA ASN A 212 6.46 5.55 3.64
C ASN A 212 7.55 6.65 3.59
N GLN A 213 8.65 6.50 4.35
CA GLN A 213 9.85 7.34 4.26
C GLN A 213 10.97 6.46 3.67
N GLY A 214 11.03 6.36 2.34
CA GLY A 214 11.97 5.51 1.63
C GLY A 214 12.07 5.86 0.15
N THR A 215 12.95 5.17 -0.59
CA THR A 215 13.13 5.30 -2.05
C THR A 215 11.82 5.12 -2.80
N ASP A 216 10.99 4.15 -2.40
CA ASP A 216 9.62 3.95 -2.89
C ASP A 216 8.77 5.22 -2.86
N ALA A 217 8.87 6.02 -1.79
CA ALA A 217 8.09 7.23 -1.64
C ALA A 217 8.56 8.33 -2.61
N THR A 218 9.87 8.39 -2.85
CA THR A 218 10.46 9.32 -3.83
C THR A 218 10.06 8.91 -5.24
N ILE A 219 10.18 7.63 -5.61
CA ILE A 219 9.72 7.12 -6.91
C ILE A 219 8.21 7.36 -7.08
N SER A 220 7.39 7.03 -6.07
CA SER A 220 5.93 7.22 -6.12
C SER A 220 5.52 8.69 -6.26
N MET A 221 6.26 9.61 -5.63
CA MET A 221 6.05 11.04 -5.80
C MET A 221 6.50 11.49 -7.20
N MET A 222 7.67 11.08 -7.67
CA MET A 222 8.19 11.56 -8.97
C MET A 222 7.40 10.98 -10.15
N ALA A 223 6.95 9.73 -10.06
CA ALA A 223 6.13 9.08 -11.07
C ALA A 223 4.63 9.44 -10.98
N GLY A 224 4.26 10.37 -10.09
CA GLY A 224 2.89 10.85 -9.93
C GLY A 224 1.93 9.93 -9.19
N GLY A 225 2.36 8.75 -8.72
CA GLY A 225 1.57 7.85 -7.87
C GLY A 225 1.03 8.52 -6.60
N ARG A 226 1.78 9.50 -6.04
CA ARG A 226 1.29 10.31 -4.92
C ARG A 226 0.10 11.18 -5.29
N ALA A 227 0.06 11.72 -6.52
CA ALA A 227 -1.08 12.52 -7.00
C ALA A 227 -2.34 11.65 -7.06
N ILE A 228 -2.23 10.43 -7.58
CA ILE A 228 -3.34 9.46 -7.64
C ILE A 228 -3.88 9.15 -6.24
N SER A 229 -3.00 8.84 -5.29
CA SER A 229 -3.39 8.54 -3.90
C SER A 229 -4.08 9.74 -3.22
N GLU A 230 -3.53 10.95 -3.38
CA GLU A 230 -4.10 12.18 -2.81
C GLU A 230 -5.47 12.54 -3.40
N ASN A 231 -5.68 12.23 -4.69
CA ASN A 231 -6.92 12.48 -5.41
C ASN A 231 -8.01 11.48 -5.03
N LEU A 232 -7.68 10.20 -4.99
CA LEU A 232 -8.66 9.13 -4.79
C LEU A 232 -9.05 8.94 -3.31
N GLN A 233 -8.13 9.14 -2.35
CA GLN A 233 -8.33 8.94 -0.90
C GLN A 233 -9.13 7.67 -0.53
N LEU A 234 -8.93 6.60 -1.29
CA LEU A 234 -9.59 5.30 -1.07
C LEU A 234 -9.08 4.61 0.20
N ASP A 235 -7.88 4.98 0.65
CA ASP A 235 -7.21 4.53 1.87
C ASP A 235 -7.84 5.10 3.16
N ASN A 236 -8.47 6.27 3.09
CA ASN A 236 -9.07 6.92 4.26
C ASN A 236 -10.48 6.37 4.51
N GLN A 237 -10.63 5.25 5.21
CA GLN A 237 -11.95 4.70 5.54
C GLN A 237 -12.79 5.65 6.43
N LEU A 238 -14.12 5.54 6.35
CA LEU A 238 -15.01 6.24 7.29
C LEU A 238 -14.91 5.59 8.69
N ASP A 239 -14.95 6.41 9.73
CA ASP A 239 -14.98 5.93 11.12
C ASP A 239 -16.20 5.04 11.41
N ASP A 240 -16.23 4.42 12.59
CA ASP A 240 -17.32 3.57 13.06
C ASP A 240 -18.52 4.35 13.61
N PRO A 241 -19.73 4.16 13.05
CA PRO A 241 -20.96 4.54 13.73
C PRO A 241 -21.09 3.81 15.08
N LYS A 242 -21.12 4.60 16.16
CA LYS A 242 -21.42 4.10 17.52
C LYS A 242 -22.78 3.40 17.63
N ASN A 243 -23.73 3.72 16.75
CA ASN A 243 -25.04 3.11 16.72
C ASN A 243 -25.57 3.01 15.28
N TYR A 244 -26.05 1.83 14.91
CA TYR A 244 -26.71 1.54 13.64
C TYR A 244 -28.25 1.58 13.74
N LEU A 245 -28.80 1.63 14.95
CA LEU A 245 -30.22 1.72 15.28
C LEU A 245 -30.65 3.19 15.42
N GLY A 246 -30.47 3.97 14.35
CA GLY A 246 -30.82 5.39 14.30
C GLY A 246 -31.79 5.73 13.17
N GLU A 247 -32.27 6.96 13.17
CA GLU A 247 -33.09 7.50 12.09
C GLU A 247 -32.38 7.37 10.73
N LEU A 248 -33.11 6.86 9.73
CA LEU A 248 -32.63 6.65 8.38
C LEU A 248 -32.90 7.88 7.50
N LYS A 249 -31.87 8.35 6.81
CA LYS A 249 -31.95 9.43 5.82
C LYS A 249 -31.84 8.88 4.42
N ASN A 250 -32.58 9.48 3.49
CA ASN A 250 -32.46 9.16 2.08
C ASN A 250 -31.13 9.68 1.53
N LEU A 251 -30.34 8.83 0.90
CA LEU A 251 -29.02 9.20 0.39
C LEU A 251 -29.09 10.17 -0.79
N SER A 252 -30.21 10.21 -1.51
CA SER A 252 -30.44 11.19 -2.57
C SER A 252 -30.51 12.63 -2.04
N GLU A 253 -30.85 12.82 -0.77
CA GLU A 253 -30.92 14.13 -0.11
C GLU A 253 -29.57 14.51 0.55
N VAL A 254 -28.63 13.57 0.60
CA VAL A 254 -27.30 13.82 1.18
C VAL A 254 -26.43 14.48 0.12
N ARG A 255 -26.08 15.75 0.35
CA ARG A 255 -25.18 16.50 -0.52
C ARG A 255 -23.85 15.77 -0.74
N GLY A 256 -23.56 15.40 -1.98
CA GLY A 256 -22.28 14.87 -2.42
C GLY A 256 -21.20 15.95 -2.59
N ILE A 257 -20.14 15.63 -3.33
CA ILE A 257 -19.09 16.59 -3.71
C ILE A 257 -19.67 17.69 -4.60
N THR A 258 -19.30 18.94 -4.33
CA THR A 258 -19.83 20.15 -5.00
C THR A 258 -18.75 21.01 -5.65
N VAL A 259 -17.53 20.51 -5.75
CA VAL A 259 -16.44 21.13 -6.52
C VAL A 259 -16.85 21.23 -8.00
N ASN A 260 -16.53 22.30 -8.73
CA ASN A 260 -16.95 22.43 -10.13
C ASN A 260 -16.20 21.45 -11.04
N GLU A 261 -16.73 21.22 -12.24
CA GLU A 261 -16.03 20.50 -13.33
C GLU A 261 -15.07 21.45 -14.07
N ILE A 262 -14.04 20.88 -14.70
CA ILE A 262 -13.11 21.63 -15.54
C ILE A 262 -13.81 22.09 -16.82
N ASP A 263 -13.63 23.36 -17.18
CA ASP A 263 -14.01 23.85 -18.50
C ASP A 263 -12.97 23.40 -19.53
N TRP A 264 -13.30 22.31 -20.25
CA TRP A 264 -12.46 21.72 -21.28
C TRP A 264 -12.46 22.49 -22.60
N THR A 265 -13.44 23.37 -22.83
CA THR A 265 -13.62 24.04 -24.13
C THR A 265 -12.41 24.88 -24.53
N ARG A 266 -11.68 25.42 -23.54
CA ARG A 266 -10.45 26.20 -23.76
C ARG A 266 -9.21 25.33 -23.96
N ARG A 267 -9.26 24.05 -23.60
CA ARG A 267 -8.12 23.12 -23.59
C ARG A 267 -8.10 22.15 -24.76
N LEU A 268 -9.24 21.95 -25.41
CA LEU A 268 -9.34 21.09 -26.58
C LEU A 268 -8.71 21.75 -27.80
N SER A 269 -7.84 21.00 -28.48
CA SER A 269 -7.39 21.34 -29.83
C SER A 269 -8.57 21.24 -30.81
N LYS A 270 -8.55 22.09 -31.84
CA LYS A 270 -9.54 22.06 -32.94
C LYS A 270 -9.28 20.92 -33.94
N LYS A 271 -8.15 20.21 -33.82
CA LYS A 271 -7.79 19.09 -34.72
C LYS A 271 -8.70 17.88 -34.46
N PRO A 272 -9.25 17.23 -35.51
CA PRO A 272 -9.98 15.98 -35.37
C PRO A 272 -9.09 14.92 -34.72
N THR A 273 -9.62 14.22 -33.72
CA THR A 273 -8.87 13.21 -32.94
C THR A 273 -9.60 11.88 -33.01
N PRO A 274 -8.97 10.82 -33.52
CA PRO A 274 -9.55 9.47 -33.48
C PRO A 274 -9.77 9.00 -32.04
N LEU A 275 -11.01 8.64 -31.71
CA LEU A 275 -11.39 8.06 -30.43
C LEU A 275 -11.49 6.52 -30.53
N ASP A 276 -11.55 5.83 -29.38
CA ASP A 276 -11.77 4.38 -29.37
C ASP A 276 -13.24 4.07 -29.67
N PRO A 277 -13.54 3.19 -30.63
CA PRO A 277 -14.92 2.83 -30.93
C PRO A 277 -15.66 2.21 -29.73
N LEU A 278 -14.95 1.44 -28.90
CA LEU A 278 -15.52 0.83 -27.70
C LEU A 278 -15.88 1.86 -26.61
N ALA A 279 -15.35 3.09 -26.65
CA ALA A 279 -15.71 4.13 -25.67
C ALA A 279 -17.19 4.55 -25.74
N LYS A 280 -17.90 4.22 -26.84
CA LYS A 280 -19.35 4.40 -26.98
C LYS A 280 -20.17 3.44 -26.13
N LEU A 281 -19.58 2.33 -25.72
CA LEU A 281 -20.21 1.33 -24.85
C LEU A 281 -19.76 1.47 -23.39
N VAL A 282 -18.96 2.49 -23.09
CA VAL A 282 -18.46 2.76 -21.74
C VAL A 282 -19.25 3.90 -21.13
N PRO A 283 -19.92 3.71 -19.98
CA PRO A 283 -20.62 4.80 -19.29
C PRO A 283 -19.66 5.92 -18.86
N HIS A 284 -20.08 7.18 -18.98
CA HIS A 284 -19.24 8.34 -18.66
C HIS A 284 -18.72 8.39 -17.20
N ASN A 285 -19.39 7.69 -16.28
CA ASN A 285 -19.08 7.69 -14.85
C ASN A 285 -18.30 6.44 -14.40
N GLN A 286 -17.49 5.87 -15.30
CA GLN A 286 -16.66 4.69 -15.06
C GLN A 286 -15.20 4.94 -15.46
N TYR A 287 -14.31 4.09 -14.94
CA TYR A 287 -12.95 4.00 -15.47
C TYR A 287 -12.95 3.08 -16.69
N ALA A 288 -12.00 3.27 -17.60
CA ALA A 288 -11.79 2.37 -18.73
C ALA A 288 -10.31 2.10 -18.95
N VAL A 289 -10.00 0.89 -19.40
CA VAL A 289 -8.69 0.47 -19.90
C VAL A 289 -8.88 0.08 -21.35
N PHE A 290 -8.33 0.86 -22.28
CA PHE A 290 -8.36 0.59 -23.72
C PHE A 290 -7.06 -0.09 -24.15
N VAL A 291 -7.18 -1.26 -24.78
CA VAL A 291 -6.07 -2.06 -25.28
C VAL A 291 -6.21 -2.21 -26.80
N PRO A 292 -5.17 -1.90 -27.59
CA PRO A 292 -5.28 -1.80 -29.04
C PRO A 292 -5.42 -3.15 -29.75
N SER A 293 -5.09 -4.26 -29.10
CA SER A 293 -5.25 -5.62 -29.63
C SER A 293 -5.38 -6.67 -28.53
N PHE A 294 -5.88 -7.86 -28.86
CA PHE A 294 -5.91 -8.98 -27.93
C PHE A 294 -4.50 -9.52 -27.61
N GLU A 295 -3.60 -9.56 -28.59
CA GLU A 295 -2.19 -9.92 -28.38
C GLU A 295 -1.55 -9.04 -27.29
N MET A 296 -1.76 -7.72 -27.37
CA MET A 296 -1.24 -6.78 -26.38
C MET A 296 -1.85 -6.98 -24.99
N LEU A 297 -3.15 -7.34 -24.91
CA LEU A 297 -3.78 -7.72 -23.64
C LEU A 297 -3.09 -8.96 -23.04
N ALA A 298 -2.84 -9.97 -23.88
CA ALA A 298 -2.13 -11.17 -23.50
C ALA A 298 -0.71 -10.86 -23.00
N THR A 299 0.03 -9.98 -23.70
CA THR A 299 1.36 -9.50 -23.27
C THR A 299 1.30 -8.78 -21.93
N ILE A 300 0.33 -7.89 -21.72
CA ILE A 300 0.14 -7.19 -20.44
C ILE A 300 -0.16 -8.18 -19.31
N VAL A 301 -0.95 -9.22 -19.58
CA VAL A 301 -1.26 -10.26 -18.58
C VAL A 301 -0.05 -11.13 -18.27
N ASP A 302 0.71 -11.56 -19.27
CA ASP A 302 1.89 -12.41 -19.09
C ASP A 302 2.99 -11.69 -18.33
N ARG A 303 3.25 -10.44 -18.73
CA ARG A 303 4.15 -9.55 -18.01
C ARG A 303 3.51 -9.00 -16.74
N GLY A 304 2.30 -9.41 -16.39
CA GLY A 304 1.54 -8.87 -15.26
C GLY A 304 2.31 -8.91 -13.94
N ASN A 305 3.15 -9.93 -13.69
CA ASN A 305 4.02 -9.99 -12.51
C ASN A 305 5.24 -9.05 -12.59
N GLU A 306 5.78 -8.77 -13.78
CA GLU A 306 6.86 -7.79 -14.01
C GLU A 306 6.32 -6.35 -14.02
N LEU A 307 5.18 -6.12 -14.67
CA LEU A 307 4.43 -4.86 -14.72
C LEU A 307 3.83 -4.49 -13.35
N ALA A 308 3.44 -5.50 -12.56
CA ALA A 308 3.01 -5.31 -11.19
C ALA A 308 4.17 -4.93 -10.26
N ARG A 309 5.44 -5.27 -10.54
CA ARG A 309 6.55 -4.95 -9.62
C ARG A 309 6.66 -3.44 -9.35
N PRO A 310 6.65 -2.53 -10.35
CA PRO A 310 6.64 -1.09 -10.08
C PRO A 310 5.28 -0.58 -9.56
N LEU A 311 4.17 -1.08 -10.10
CA LEU A 311 2.81 -0.57 -9.83
C LEU A 311 2.24 -1.03 -8.48
N VAL A 312 2.51 -2.26 -8.04
CA VAL A 312 2.06 -2.80 -6.74
C VAL A 312 2.78 -2.13 -5.58
N HIS A 313 4.02 -1.66 -5.77
CA HIS A 313 4.74 -0.89 -4.75
C HIS A 313 4.16 0.52 -4.53
N TRP A 314 3.43 1.09 -5.50
CA TRP A 314 2.65 2.30 -5.30
C TRP A 314 1.46 2.11 -4.34
N PHE A 315 1.02 0.86 -4.14
CA PHE A 315 -0.14 0.50 -3.34
C PHE A 315 0.16 -0.37 -2.11
N GLU A 316 1.44 -0.47 -1.71
CA GLU A 316 1.97 -1.11 -0.48
C GLU A 316 2.43 -2.58 -0.61
N PRO A 317 3.69 -2.92 -0.25
CA PRO A 317 4.14 -4.30 -0.03
C PRO A 317 3.32 -5.04 1.03
N GLN A 318 2.80 -6.23 0.71
CA GLN A 318 1.98 -7.06 1.61
C GLN A 318 2.51 -8.51 1.70
N SER A 319 2.42 -9.17 2.86
CA SER A 319 2.72 -10.61 3.03
C SER A 319 1.55 -11.55 2.71
N ARG A 320 0.47 -10.99 2.17
CA ARG A 320 -0.74 -11.71 1.78
C ARG A 320 -1.06 -11.31 0.36
N VAL A 321 -1.14 -12.29 -0.52
CA VAL A 321 -1.44 -12.04 -1.94
C VAL A 321 -2.79 -12.64 -2.27
N THR A 322 -3.64 -11.83 -2.89
CA THR A 322 -4.85 -12.27 -3.58
C THR A 322 -4.53 -12.28 -5.07
N ASN A 323 -4.73 -13.42 -5.74
CA ASN A 323 -4.60 -13.50 -7.20
C ASN A 323 -5.80 -12.83 -7.87
N VAL A 324 -5.82 -11.50 -7.90
CA VAL A 324 -6.95 -10.69 -8.41
C VAL A 324 -7.26 -11.06 -9.87
N LEU A 325 -6.25 -11.16 -10.72
CA LEU A 325 -6.43 -11.48 -12.12
C LEU A 325 -7.01 -12.90 -12.31
N GLY A 326 -6.47 -13.90 -11.60
CA GLY A 326 -7.02 -15.26 -11.62
C GLY A 326 -8.45 -15.32 -11.10
N LEU A 327 -8.77 -14.55 -10.05
CA LEU A 327 -10.12 -14.46 -9.51
C LEU A 327 -11.13 -13.97 -10.57
N TYR A 328 -10.81 -12.91 -11.32
CA TYR A 328 -11.70 -12.39 -12.36
C TYR A 328 -11.75 -13.27 -13.62
N GLN A 329 -10.64 -13.92 -14.00
CA GLN A 329 -10.65 -14.92 -15.10
C GLN A 329 -11.60 -16.08 -14.79
N THR A 330 -11.51 -16.65 -13.58
CA THR A 330 -12.41 -17.70 -13.12
C THR A 330 -13.85 -17.20 -13.06
N GLN A 331 -14.07 -16.02 -12.49
CA GLN A 331 -15.42 -15.46 -12.33
C GLN A 331 -16.11 -15.18 -13.66
N LEU A 332 -15.41 -14.59 -14.63
CA LEU A 332 -15.96 -14.34 -15.97
C LEU A 332 -16.04 -15.61 -16.84
N GLY A 333 -15.35 -16.68 -16.46
CA GLY A 333 -15.21 -17.89 -17.28
C GLY A 333 -14.28 -17.71 -18.49
N LEU A 334 -13.32 -16.78 -18.41
CA LEU A 334 -12.42 -16.39 -19.50
C LEU A 334 -10.94 -16.64 -19.13
N PRO A 335 -10.47 -17.90 -19.11
CA PRO A 335 -9.06 -18.19 -18.89
C PRO A 335 -8.22 -17.77 -20.10
N LEU A 336 -7.02 -17.23 -19.87
CA LEU A 336 -6.05 -16.88 -20.92
C LEU A 336 -5.03 -18.01 -21.16
N ASN A 337 -5.52 -19.14 -21.67
CA ASN A 337 -4.71 -20.31 -22.05
C ASN A 337 -4.34 -20.30 -23.54
N ALA A 338 -3.52 -21.27 -23.98
CA ALA A 338 -3.03 -21.33 -25.36
C ALA A 338 -4.17 -21.35 -26.40
N LEU A 339 -5.27 -22.06 -26.12
CA LEU A 339 -6.41 -22.18 -27.03
C LEU A 339 -7.21 -20.87 -27.12
N THR A 340 -7.52 -20.26 -25.98
CA THR A 340 -8.26 -18.98 -25.96
C THR A 340 -7.45 -17.84 -26.56
N ARG A 341 -6.11 -17.90 -26.45
CA ARG A 341 -5.22 -16.95 -27.13
C ARG A 341 -5.27 -17.07 -28.64
N GLN A 342 -5.11 -18.29 -29.16
CA GLN A 342 -5.17 -18.53 -30.60
C GLN A 342 -6.49 -18.05 -31.21
N VAL A 343 -7.62 -18.28 -30.54
CA VAL A 343 -8.92 -17.79 -31.00
C VAL A 343 -9.05 -16.27 -30.85
N GLY A 344 -8.58 -15.73 -29.71
CA GLY A 344 -8.63 -14.30 -29.42
C GLY A 344 -7.83 -13.46 -30.39
N ASP A 345 -6.59 -13.86 -30.72
CA ASP A 345 -5.70 -13.15 -31.65
C ASP A 345 -6.30 -13.01 -33.06
N VAL A 346 -7.08 -14.01 -33.48
CA VAL A 346 -7.71 -14.02 -34.82
C VAL A 346 -9.03 -13.24 -34.84
N MET A 347 -9.83 -13.33 -33.77
CA MET A 347 -11.20 -12.81 -33.76
C MET A 347 -11.35 -11.42 -33.12
N ILE A 348 -10.46 -11.02 -32.22
CA ILE A 348 -10.62 -9.82 -31.38
C ILE A 348 -9.63 -8.74 -31.82
N GLY A 349 -10.17 -7.65 -32.39
CA GLY A 349 -9.36 -6.55 -32.89
C GLY A 349 -8.94 -5.54 -31.82
N GLU A 350 -9.84 -5.20 -30.89
CA GLU A 350 -9.58 -4.24 -29.80
C GLU A 350 -10.30 -4.69 -28.54
N VAL A 351 -9.76 -4.37 -27.36
CA VAL A 351 -10.37 -4.71 -26.07
C VAL A 351 -10.52 -3.45 -25.22
N ALA A 352 -11.64 -3.31 -24.53
CA ALA A 352 -11.80 -2.34 -23.46
C ALA A 352 -12.28 -3.04 -22.18
N VAL A 353 -11.71 -2.68 -21.03
CA VAL A 353 -12.18 -3.14 -19.71
C VAL A 353 -12.70 -1.95 -18.94
N THR A 354 -13.93 -2.03 -18.43
CA THR A 354 -14.57 -0.95 -17.67
C THR A 354 -15.26 -1.50 -16.42
N GLY A 355 -15.42 -0.67 -15.40
CA GLY A 355 -16.10 -1.03 -14.17
C GLY A 355 -16.51 0.17 -13.34
N SER A 356 -17.38 -0.05 -12.36
CA SER A 356 -17.93 1.06 -11.59
C SER A 356 -17.01 1.57 -10.48
N ASP A 357 -16.04 0.78 -9.99
CA ASP A 357 -15.09 1.17 -8.95
C ASP A 357 -13.77 0.35 -8.93
N PRO A 358 -12.72 0.83 -8.25
CA PRO A 358 -11.41 0.18 -8.27
C PRO A 358 -11.21 -0.88 -7.15
N TYR A 359 -12.27 -1.38 -6.50
CA TYR A 359 -12.16 -2.31 -5.37
C TYR A 359 -11.90 -3.78 -5.76
N PHE A 360 -11.07 -4.01 -6.79
CA PHE A 360 -10.80 -5.32 -7.39
C PHE A 360 -10.43 -6.41 -6.37
N ARG A 361 -9.61 -6.09 -5.36
CA ARG A 361 -9.17 -7.05 -4.32
C ARG A 361 -10.33 -7.58 -3.47
N THR A 362 -11.31 -6.74 -3.19
CA THR A 362 -12.46 -7.10 -2.34
C THR A 362 -13.68 -7.53 -3.16
N GLY A 363 -13.66 -7.32 -4.47
CA GLY A 363 -14.76 -7.55 -5.40
C GLY A 363 -15.32 -6.25 -5.97
N THR A 364 -15.49 -6.20 -7.29
CA THR A 364 -16.11 -5.09 -8.02
C THR A 364 -16.74 -5.62 -9.30
N ASP A 365 -17.66 -4.86 -9.86
CA ASP A 365 -18.24 -5.14 -11.16
C ASP A 365 -17.29 -4.70 -12.28
N ILE A 366 -17.11 -5.59 -13.25
CA ILE A 366 -16.27 -5.38 -14.42
C ILE A 366 -17.01 -5.86 -15.68
N ALA A 367 -16.73 -5.21 -16.80
CA ALA A 367 -17.09 -5.65 -18.14
C ALA A 367 -15.87 -5.62 -19.05
N VAL A 368 -15.71 -6.69 -19.82
CA VAL A 368 -14.73 -6.83 -20.90
C VAL A 368 -15.49 -6.70 -22.22
N LEU A 369 -15.13 -5.67 -22.99
CA LEU A 369 -15.71 -5.34 -24.28
C LEU A 369 -14.71 -5.75 -25.36
N MET A 370 -15.11 -6.61 -26.29
CA MET A 370 -14.23 -7.13 -27.35
C MET A 370 -14.79 -6.75 -28.71
N ARG A 371 -14.08 -5.89 -29.45
CA ARG A 371 -14.46 -5.54 -30.82
C ARG A 371 -14.04 -6.65 -31.78
N THR A 372 -14.94 -7.04 -32.67
CA THR A 372 -14.71 -8.09 -33.67
C THR A 372 -15.49 -7.81 -34.95
N GLU A 373 -14.94 -8.24 -36.08
CA GLU A 373 -15.66 -8.27 -37.36
C GLU A 373 -16.61 -9.48 -37.47
N GLN A 374 -16.53 -10.43 -36.52
CA GLN A 374 -17.31 -11.68 -36.49
C GLN A 374 -18.06 -11.88 -35.16
N PRO A 375 -18.95 -10.94 -34.76
CA PRO A 375 -19.57 -10.94 -33.43
C PRO A 375 -20.36 -12.20 -33.10
N ALA A 376 -21.07 -12.78 -34.08
CA ALA A 376 -21.84 -14.01 -33.86
C ALA A 376 -20.94 -15.23 -33.56
N LEU A 377 -19.80 -15.36 -34.25
CA LEU A 377 -18.86 -16.47 -34.03
C LEU A 377 -18.13 -16.30 -32.69
N LEU A 378 -17.68 -15.08 -32.37
CA LEU A 378 -17.02 -14.81 -31.10
C LEU A 378 -17.98 -15.04 -29.92
N TYR A 379 -19.26 -14.64 -30.04
CA TYR A 379 -20.28 -14.93 -29.03
C TYR A 379 -20.45 -16.43 -28.79
N GLN A 380 -20.53 -17.23 -29.85
CA GLN A 380 -20.62 -18.69 -29.74
C GLN A 380 -19.38 -19.29 -29.07
N ALA A 381 -18.18 -18.81 -29.42
CA ALA A 381 -16.93 -19.27 -28.80
C ALA A 381 -16.88 -18.93 -27.29
N ILE A 382 -17.25 -17.70 -26.92
CA ILE A 382 -17.26 -17.25 -25.52
C ILE A 382 -18.31 -18.01 -24.71
N THR A 383 -19.53 -18.15 -25.21
CA THR A 383 -20.60 -18.86 -24.49
C THR A 383 -20.26 -20.34 -24.31
N ALA A 384 -19.68 -21.00 -25.31
CA ALA A 384 -19.16 -22.37 -25.18
C ALA A 384 -18.06 -22.47 -24.11
N GLN A 385 -17.14 -21.50 -24.08
CA GLN A 385 -16.06 -21.43 -23.09
C GLN A 385 -16.61 -21.24 -21.66
N VAL A 386 -17.55 -20.30 -21.47
CA VAL A 386 -18.18 -20.05 -20.16
C VAL A 386 -18.98 -21.28 -19.70
N ALA A 387 -19.72 -21.93 -20.61
CA ALA A 387 -20.44 -23.16 -20.30
C ALA A 387 -19.50 -24.30 -19.91
N ALA A 388 -18.32 -24.42 -20.54
CA ALA A 388 -17.30 -25.39 -20.16
C ALA A 388 -16.75 -25.11 -18.75
N GLN A 389 -16.52 -23.83 -18.41
CA GLN A 389 -16.09 -23.45 -17.06
C GLN A 389 -17.19 -23.72 -16.01
N ALA A 390 -18.46 -23.51 -16.36
CA ALA A 390 -19.60 -23.71 -15.45
C ALA A 390 -19.68 -25.11 -14.83
N VAL A 391 -19.20 -26.15 -15.54
CA VAL A 391 -19.18 -27.54 -15.05
C VAL A 391 -18.28 -27.71 -13.81
N HIS A 392 -17.30 -26.83 -13.61
CA HIS A 392 -16.37 -26.89 -12.48
C HIS A 392 -16.91 -26.19 -11.22
N HIS A 393 -18.11 -25.60 -11.26
CA HIS A 393 -18.70 -24.86 -10.16
C HIS A 393 -20.02 -25.48 -9.69
N GLN A 394 -20.28 -25.42 -8.40
CA GLN A 394 -21.54 -25.86 -7.81
C GLN A 394 -22.61 -24.78 -7.93
N ASN A 395 -23.87 -25.20 -8.05
CA ASN A 395 -25.06 -24.34 -8.03
C ASN A 395 -25.06 -23.21 -9.09
N VAL A 396 -24.52 -23.48 -10.28
CA VAL A 396 -24.55 -22.52 -11.39
C VAL A 396 -25.94 -22.53 -12.04
N SER A 397 -26.56 -21.35 -12.10
CA SER A 397 -27.76 -21.10 -12.87
C SER A 397 -27.40 -20.62 -14.28
N HIS A 398 -28.09 -21.14 -15.28
CA HIS A 398 -28.03 -20.70 -16.67
C HIS A 398 -29.37 -20.05 -17.05
N VAL A 399 -29.34 -18.77 -17.41
CA VAL A 399 -30.56 -17.98 -17.69
C VAL A 399 -30.35 -17.10 -18.92
N ASP A 400 -31.24 -17.23 -19.90
CA ASP A 400 -31.36 -16.28 -21.01
C ASP A 400 -32.28 -15.13 -20.59
N HIS A 401 -31.77 -13.91 -20.69
CA HIS A 401 -32.49 -12.70 -20.32
C HIS A 401 -33.03 -11.98 -21.54
N LYS A 402 -34.20 -11.38 -21.35
CA LYS A 402 -34.75 -10.37 -22.25
C LYS A 402 -35.20 -9.18 -21.43
N VAL A 403 -34.35 -8.16 -21.30
CA VAL A 403 -34.59 -6.98 -20.46
C VAL A 403 -34.48 -5.75 -21.33
N ASP A 404 -35.53 -4.92 -21.32
CA ASP A 404 -35.61 -3.66 -22.07
C ASP A 404 -35.29 -3.80 -23.58
N GLY A 405 -35.53 -4.98 -24.16
CA GLY A 405 -35.27 -5.28 -25.57
C GLY A 405 -33.92 -5.94 -25.84
N HIS A 406 -32.97 -5.87 -24.90
CA HIS A 406 -31.67 -6.55 -25.00
C HIS A 406 -31.77 -8.03 -24.66
N VAL A 407 -30.94 -8.84 -25.32
CA VAL A 407 -30.79 -10.28 -25.06
C VAL A 407 -29.37 -10.57 -24.62
N PHE A 408 -29.24 -11.27 -23.50
CA PHE A 408 -27.96 -11.71 -22.98
C PHE A 408 -28.12 -13.00 -22.16
N THR A 409 -27.06 -13.79 -22.08
CA THR A 409 -27.08 -15.06 -21.35
C THR A 409 -26.23 -14.96 -20.09
N GLN A 410 -26.70 -15.56 -18.99
CA GLN A 410 -26.06 -15.55 -17.69
C GLN A 410 -25.66 -16.96 -17.26
N TRP A 411 -24.43 -17.12 -16.76
CA TRP A 411 -23.98 -18.24 -15.91
C TRP A 411 -23.50 -17.70 -14.58
N SER A 412 -24.16 -18.04 -13.47
CA SER A 412 -23.71 -17.57 -12.15
C SER A 412 -24.12 -18.48 -11.00
N ASN A 413 -23.36 -18.46 -9.91
CA ASN A 413 -23.76 -19.07 -8.65
C ASN A 413 -23.87 -18.05 -7.49
N PRO A 414 -24.57 -18.38 -6.38
CA PRO A 414 -24.78 -17.44 -5.27
C PRO A 414 -23.48 -16.90 -4.64
N THR A 415 -22.43 -17.73 -4.60
CA THR A 415 -21.12 -17.35 -4.04
C THR A 415 -20.28 -16.52 -5.00
N ARG A 416 -20.71 -16.37 -6.26
CA ARG A 416 -20.06 -15.62 -7.35
C ARG A 416 -18.63 -16.04 -7.65
N HIS A 417 -18.28 -17.30 -7.35
CA HIS A 417 -17.04 -17.90 -7.89
C HIS A 417 -17.09 -17.98 -9.41
N LEU A 418 -18.29 -18.15 -9.97
CA LEU A 418 -18.60 -17.93 -11.38
C LEU A 418 -19.78 -16.95 -11.46
N SER A 419 -19.62 -15.91 -12.27
CA SER A 419 -20.64 -14.90 -12.54
C SER A 419 -20.27 -14.27 -13.88
N SER A 420 -20.93 -14.69 -14.95
CA SER A 420 -20.65 -14.28 -16.32
C SER A 420 -21.94 -13.98 -17.05
N PHE A 421 -22.04 -12.79 -17.60
CA PHE A 421 -23.12 -12.29 -18.43
C PHE A 421 -22.54 -11.99 -19.81
N VAL A 422 -23.10 -12.58 -20.86
CA VAL A 422 -22.56 -12.46 -22.23
C VAL A 422 -23.63 -11.86 -23.14
N ALA A 423 -23.27 -10.80 -23.86
CA ALA A 423 -24.15 -10.11 -24.81
C ALA A 423 -23.39 -9.76 -26.09
N VAL A 424 -24.13 -9.47 -27.16
CA VAL A 424 -23.60 -8.92 -28.42
C VAL A 424 -24.27 -7.58 -28.67
N GLU A 425 -23.46 -6.57 -28.98
CA GLU A 425 -23.94 -5.24 -29.32
C GLU A 425 -23.13 -4.68 -30.50
N GLY A 426 -23.76 -4.51 -31.65
CA GLY A 426 -23.08 -4.18 -32.91
C GLY A 426 -21.89 -5.12 -33.21
N ASN A 427 -20.70 -4.54 -33.34
CA ASN A 427 -19.44 -5.26 -33.59
C ASN A 427 -18.69 -5.61 -32.29
N ALA A 428 -19.37 -5.59 -31.13
CA ALA A 428 -18.76 -5.90 -29.85
C ALA A 428 -19.42 -7.11 -29.18
N VAL A 429 -18.60 -7.98 -28.58
CA VAL A 429 -19.06 -8.99 -27.63
C VAL A 429 -18.69 -8.53 -26.23
N ILE A 430 -19.67 -8.53 -25.34
CA ILE A 430 -19.57 -7.98 -23.98
C ILE A 430 -19.62 -9.15 -23.01
N VAL A 431 -18.66 -9.23 -22.08
CA VAL A 431 -18.68 -10.18 -20.97
C VAL A 431 -18.55 -9.41 -19.66
N SER A 432 -19.54 -9.54 -18.78
CA SER A 432 -19.60 -8.84 -17.49
C SER A 432 -19.75 -9.83 -16.34
N ASN A 433 -19.24 -9.50 -15.17
CA ASN A 433 -19.53 -10.28 -13.96
C ASN A 433 -20.79 -9.81 -13.22
N SER A 434 -21.42 -8.74 -13.69
CA SER A 434 -22.51 -8.04 -13.02
C SER A 434 -23.64 -7.72 -13.98
N LEU A 435 -24.87 -8.01 -13.55
CA LEU A 435 -26.09 -7.61 -14.25
C LEU A 435 -26.20 -6.08 -14.33
N HIS A 436 -25.89 -5.36 -13.24
CA HIS A 436 -25.93 -3.90 -13.26
C HIS A 436 -24.99 -3.35 -14.33
N GLN A 437 -23.76 -3.85 -14.35
CA GLN A 437 -22.76 -3.40 -15.30
C GLN A 437 -23.11 -3.76 -16.74
N MET A 438 -23.62 -4.96 -16.98
CA MET A 438 -24.12 -5.37 -18.31
C MET A 438 -25.21 -4.39 -18.80
N MET A 439 -26.19 -4.08 -17.94
CA MET A 439 -27.25 -3.15 -18.30
C MET A 439 -26.73 -1.72 -18.52
N GLN A 440 -25.73 -1.25 -17.77
CA GLN A 440 -25.14 0.08 -18.01
C GLN A 440 -24.44 0.17 -19.37
N VAL A 441 -23.75 -0.89 -19.79
CA VAL A 441 -23.11 -0.98 -21.11
C VAL A 441 -24.16 -0.97 -22.22
N LEU A 442 -25.21 -1.78 -22.10
CA LEU A 442 -26.28 -1.86 -23.08
C LEU A 442 -27.08 -0.56 -23.22
N LYS A 443 -27.34 0.14 -22.09
CA LYS A 443 -27.96 1.48 -22.10
C LYS A 443 -27.11 2.56 -22.76
N CYS A 444 -25.79 2.38 -22.85
CA CYS A 444 -24.95 3.26 -23.64
C CYS A 444 -25.18 3.06 -25.15
N ALA A 445 -25.44 1.82 -25.58
CA ALA A 445 -25.76 1.52 -26.98
C ALA A 445 -27.10 2.14 -27.42
N ASP A 446 -28.07 2.16 -26.52
CA ASP A 446 -29.39 2.78 -26.74
C ASP A 446 -29.39 4.32 -26.55
N GLU A 447 -28.23 4.93 -26.30
CA GLU A 447 -28.09 6.37 -26.01
C GLU A 447 -28.88 6.86 -24.77
N GLU A 448 -29.32 5.96 -23.89
CA GLU A 448 -29.97 6.31 -22.62
C GLU A 448 -29.00 6.87 -21.58
N VAL A 449 -27.73 6.47 -21.67
CA VAL A 449 -26.67 6.85 -20.74
C VAL A 449 -25.54 7.53 -21.52
N LYS A 450 -25.16 8.74 -21.07
CA LYS A 450 -23.99 9.45 -21.62
C LYS A 450 -22.75 8.57 -21.52
N THR A 451 -22.00 8.51 -22.61
CA THR A 451 -20.85 7.63 -22.84
C THR A 451 -19.54 8.36 -22.61
N MET A 452 -18.46 7.61 -22.38
CA MET A 452 -17.10 8.17 -22.29
C MET A 452 -16.68 8.84 -23.60
N HIS A 453 -17.11 8.29 -24.75
CA HIS A 453 -16.83 8.84 -26.08
C HIS A 453 -17.32 10.29 -26.25
N GLU A 454 -18.37 10.70 -25.55
CA GLU A 454 -18.93 12.05 -25.63
C GLU A 454 -18.17 13.07 -24.77
N LEU A 455 -17.34 12.62 -23.83
CA LEU A 455 -16.69 13.48 -22.85
C LEU A 455 -15.55 14.32 -23.45
N ASP A 456 -15.55 15.60 -23.13
CA ASP A 456 -14.49 16.52 -23.55
C ASP A 456 -13.15 16.22 -22.85
N GLU A 457 -13.17 15.76 -21.59
CA GLU A 457 -11.97 15.27 -20.91
C GLU A 457 -11.34 14.06 -21.63
N TYR A 458 -12.17 13.14 -22.14
CA TYR A 458 -11.68 11.97 -22.86
C TYR A 458 -11.11 12.36 -24.23
N LYS A 459 -11.75 13.30 -24.94
CA LYS A 459 -11.20 13.89 -26.18
C LYS A 459 -9.84 14.55 -25.91
N PHE A 460 -9.72 15.29 -24.81
CA PHE A 460 -8.45 15.90 -24.40
C PHE A 460 -7.38 14.83 -24.15
N PHE A 461 -7.70 13.75 -23.42
CA PHE A 461 -6.75 12.66 -23.21
C PHE A 461 -6.37 11.93 -24.49
N ARG A 462 -7.28 11.78 -25.45
CA ARG A 462 -6.96 11.19 -26.76
C ARG A 462 -6.16 12.13 -27.67
N GLN A 463 -6.29 13.45 -27.51
CA GLN A 463 -5.39 14.43 -28.15
C GLN A 463 -3.98 14.32 -27.59
N ARG A 464 -3.88 14.09 -26.27
CA ARG A 464 -2.63 13.94 -25.56
C ARG A 464 -1.95 12.58 -25.74
N TYR A 465 -2.76 11.52 -25.87
CA TYR A 465 -2.36 10.14 -26.10
C TYR A 465 -3.02 9.61 -27.38
N PRO A 466 -2.49 10.01 -28.56
CA PRO A 466 -3.05 9.63 -29.83
C PRO A 466 -3.08 8.12 -30.02
N ARG A 467 -4.15 7.61 -30.65
CA ARG A 467 -4.24 6.20 -31.03
C ARG A 467 -3.16 5.86 -32.05
N GLY A 468 -2.61 4.65 -31.96
CA GLY A 468 -1.54 4.20 -32.84
C GLY A 468 -0.18 4.82 -32.56
N SER A 469 -0.02 5.50 -31.40
CA SER A 469 1.30 5.93 -30.94
C SER A 469 2.25 4.73 -30.83
N GLU A 470 3.50 4.94 -31.20
CA GLU A 470 4.51 3.89 -31.16
C GLU A 470 4.61 3.26 -29.77
N ASN A 471 4.64 1.92 -29.75
CA ASN A 471 4.72 1.07 -28.56
C ASN A 471 3.58 1.24 -27.55
N ALA A 472 2.47 1.91 -27.90
CA ALA A 472 1.32 2.06 -27.02
C ALA A 472 0.65 0.71 -26.74
N ALA A 473 0.64 0.33 -25.47
CA ALA A 473 0.11 -0.95 -24.98
C ALA A 473 -1.29 -0.81 -24.38
N ALA A 474 -1.55 0.26 -23.62
CA ALA A 474 -2.88 0.53 -23.08
C ALA A 474 -3.06 2.01 -22.74
N LEU A 475 -4.31 2.49 -22.78
CA LEU A 475 -4.71 3.77 -22.18
C LEU A 475 -5.70 3.51 -21.05
N VAL A 476 -5.34 3.90 -19.83
CA VAL A 476 -6.24 3.92 -18.67
C VAL A 476 -6.82 5.32 -18.52
N VAL A 477 -8.13 5.44 -18.37
CA VAL A 477 -8.83 6.70 -18.13
C VAL A 477 -9.74 6.55 -16.92
N VAL A 478 -9.67 7.50 -16.00
CA VAL A 478 -10.62 7.65 -14.89
C VAL A 478 -11.27 9.02 -15.01
N THR A 479 -12.57 9.03 -15.27
CA THR A 479 -13.34 10.26 -15.51
C THR A 479 -13.61 11.03 -14.23
N ASP A 480 -13.83 12.34 -14.36
CA ASP A 480 -14.31 13.18 -13.26
C ASP A 480 -15.60 12.58 -12.64
N ALA A 481 -16.54 12.16 -13.49
CA ALA A 481 -17.80 11.57 -13.06
C ALA A 481 -17.62 10.25 -12.29
N ALA A 482 -16.63 9.41 -12.65
CA ALA A 482 -16.31 8.20 -11.90
C ALA A 482 -15.78 8.52 -10.50
N ILE A 483 -14.81 9.42 -10.39
CA ILE A 483 -14.21 9.78 -9.10
C ILE A 483 -15.24 10.48 -8.21
N ARG A 484 -16.14 11.32 -8.77
CA ARG A 484 -17.27 11.92 -8.01
C ARG A 484 -18.22 10.87 -7.47
N ARG A 485 -18.53 9.86 -8.29
CA ARG A 485 -19.34 8.71 -7.87
C ARG A 485 -18.68 8.01 -6.69
N TRP A 486 -17.37 7.74 -6.76
CA TRP A 486 -16.62 7.08 -5.67
C TRP A 486 -16.55 7.92 -4.38
N CYS A 487 -16.54 9.24 -4.52
CA CYS A 487 -16.61 10.20 -3.41
C CYS A 487 -18.04 10.49 -2.95
N GLY A 488 -19.06 9.93 -3.61
CA GLY A 488 -20.46 10.12 -3.28
C GLY A 488 -20.88 9.42 -1.99
N PRO A 489 -21.99 9.85 -1.37
CA PRO A 489 -22.47 9.30 -0.10
C PRO A 489 -22.76 7.80 -0.20
N GLN A 490 -23.43 7.37 -1.28
CA GLN A 490 -23.75 5.95 -1.52
C GLN A 490 -22.49 5.10 -1.58
N TRP A 491 -21.47 5.54 -2.32
CA TRP A 491 -20.26 4.75 -2.52
C TRP A 491 -19.42 4.63 -1.25
N ARG A 492 -19.18 5.77 -0.58
CA ARG A 492 -18.36 5.82 0.64
C ARG A 492 -18.99 5.07 1.80
N ILE A 493 -20.32 5.17 1.97
CA ILE A 493 -21.04 4.43 3.01
C ILE A 493 -21.08 2.93 2.67
N SER A 494 -21.35 2.56 1.41
CA SER A 494 -21.31 1.16 0.97
C SER A 494 -19.93 0.53 1.15
N ALA A 495 -18.84 1.21 0.78
CA ALA A 495 -17.47 0.74 0.99
C ALA A 495 -17.16 0.51 2.48
N SER A 496 -17.62 1.41 3.36
CA SER A 496 -17.52 1.24 4.81
C SER A 496 -18.31 0.02 5.29
N ARG A 497 -19.57 -0.12 4.89
CA ARG A 497 -20.41 -1.28 5.24
C ARG A 497 -19.83 -2.58 4.73
N ARG A 498 -19.31 -2.63 3.50
CA ARG A 498 -18.62 -3.80 2.94
C ARG A 498 -17.44 -4.22 3.82
N THR A 499 -16.55 -3.30 4.17
CA THR A 499 -15.40 -3.59 5.03
C THR A 499 -15.83 -4.22 6.36
N ARG A 500 -16.92 -3.71 6.95
CA ARG A 500 -17.47 -4.18 8.24
C ARG A 500 -18.17 -5.53 8.11
N ALA A 501 -18.99 -5.70 7.09
CA ALA A 501 -19.66 -6.96 6.78
C ALA A 501 -18.63 -8.06 6.55
N ARG A 502 -17.53 -7.75 5.85
CA ARG A 502 -16.41 -8.68 5.66
C ARG A 502 -15.84 -9.14 7.00
N ALA A 503 -15.71 -8.24 7.97
CA ALA A 503 -15.24 -8.58 9.30
C ALA A 503 -16.23 -9.47 10.08
N THR A 504 -17.54 -9.29 9.89
CA THR A 504 -18.61 -10.16 10.43
C THR A 504 -18.59 -11.53 9.77
N ILE A 505 -18.49 -11.60 8.43
CA ILE A 505 -18.38 -12.85 7.66
C ILE A 505 -17.12 -13.61 8.08
N ALA A 506 -15.99 -12.91 8.20
CA ALA A 506 -14.74 -13.49 8.68
C ALA A 506 -14.91 -14.07 10.09
N GLU A 507 -15.53 -13.34 11.03
CA GLU A 507 -15.81 -13.85 12.37
C GLU A 507 -16.62 -15.14 12.35
N ALA A 508 -17.73 -15.14 11.61
CA ALA A 508 -18.59 -16.31 11.47
C ALA A 508 -17.87 -17.48 10.78
N THR A 509 -16.99 -17.19 9.81
CA THR A 509 -16.14 -18.21 9.17
C THR A 509 -15.22 -18.85 10.19
N MET A 510 -14.66 -18.08 11.13
CA MET A 510 -13.80 -18.62 12.19
C MET A 510 -14.59 -19.43 13.22
N GLN A 511 -15.82 -19.01 13.54
CA GLN A 511 -16.73 -19.76 14.43
C GLN A 511 -17.03 -21.16 13.90
N HIS A 512 -17.13 -21.31 12.58
CA HIS A 512 -17.41 -22.58 11.91
C HIS A 512 -16.18 -23.19 11.23
N ALA A 513 -14.96 -22.79 11.61
CA ALA A 513 -13.74 -23.22 10.94
C ALA A 513 -13.57 -24.75 10.95
N ASP A 514 -13.86 -25.40 12.07
CA ASP A 514 -13.77 -26.87 12.20
C ASP A 514 -14.74 -27.58 11.25
N GLU A 515 -16.01 -27.15 11.24
CA GLU A 515 -17.06 -27.73 10.40
C GLU A 515 -16.76 -27.56 8.90
N LEU A 516 -16.21 -26.40 8.52
CA LEU A 516 -15.81 -26.08 7.15
C LEU A 516 -14.61 -26.95 6.70
N LEU A 517 -13.60 -27.09 7.55
CA LEU A 517 -12.42 -27.89 7.24
C LEU A 517 -12.75 -29.38 7.17
N GLU A 518 -13.52 -29.89 8.12
CA GLU A 518 -13.96 -31.29 8.18
C GLU A 518 -15.02 -31.63 7.13
N LYS A 519 -15.57 -30.63 6.42
CA LYS A 519 -16.62 -30.77 5.41
C LYS A 519 -17.88 -31.46 5.96
N THR A 520 -18.23 -31.15 7.21
CA THR A 520 -19.39 -31.74 7.90
C THR A 520 -20.69 -31.00 7.57
N ILE A 521 -20.60 -29.81 6.98
CA ILE A 521 -21.76 -29.04 6.52
C ILE A 521 -22.31 -29.67 5.24
N GLN A 522 -23.50 -30.25 5.33
CA GLN A 522 -24.16 -30.96 4.22
C GLN A 522 -25.16 -30.08 3.45
N SER A 523 -25.69 -29.04 4.10
CA SER A 523 -26.74 -28.19 3.53
C SER A 523 -26.64 -26.76 4.04
N ASP A 524 -27.16 -25.83 3.24
CA ASP A 524 -27.19 -24.41 3.57
C ASP A 524 -28.03 -24.14 4.82
N THR A 525 -27.42 -23.49 5.82
CA THR A 525 -28.07 -23.16 7.10
C THR A 525 -28.02 -21.67 7.35
N VAL A 526 -29.18 -21.03 7.50
CA VAL A 526 -29.27 -19.60 7.84
C VAL A 526 -29.10 -19.41 9.35
N PHE A 527 -28.25 -18.48 9.76
CA PHE A 527 -28.04 -18.11 11.15
C PHE A 527 -27.88 -16.59 11.31
N HIS A 528 -28.01 -16.11 12.54
CA HIS A 528 -27.88 -14.69 12.88
C HIS A 528 -26.65 -14.46 13.75
N SER A 529 -25.73 -13.62 13.27
CA SER A 529 -24.62 -13.09 14.05
C SER A 529 -25.03 -11.83 14.81
N ASP A 530 -24.36 -11.56 15.95
CA ASP A 530 -24.57 -10.36 16.77
C ASP A 530 -23.96 -9.11 16.12
N SER A 531 -24.50 -8.75 14.95
CA SER A 531 -24.12 -7.55 14.21
C SER A 531 -25.29 -6.59 14.20
N GLN A 532 -25.07 -5.41 14.79
CA GLN A 532 -26.03 -4.32 14.74
C GLN A 532 -26.10 -3.64 13.36
N MET A 533 -25.17 -3.95 12.46
CA MET A 533 -25.14 -3.36 11.12
C MET A 533 -26.27 -3.95 10.25
N PRO A 534 -27.05 -3.11 9.54
CA PRO A 534 -28.19 -3.57 8.74
C PRO A 534 -27.80 -4.67 7.75
N ASN A 535 -28.56 -5.77 7.78
CA ASN A 535 -28.44 -6.95 6.92
C ASN A 535 -27.09 -7.69 7.00
N ALA A 536 -26.21 -7.32 7.93
CA ALA A 536 -24.93 -8.01 8.14
C ALA A 536 -25.05 -9.19 9.10
N GLY A 537 -26.08 -9.17 9.95
CA GLY A 537 -26.37 -10.22 10.93
C GLY A 537 -26.84 -11.52 10.30
N THR A 538 -27.65 -11.47 9.23
CA THR A 538 -28.20 -12.66 8.57
C THR A 538 -27.18 -13.27 7.60
N LEU A 539 -26.68 -14.46 7.95
CA LEU A 539 -25.66 -15.18 7.21
C LEU A 539 -26.15 -16.59 6.88
N THR A 540 -25.56 -17.19 5.86
CA THR A 540 -25.80 -18.58 5.48
C THR A 540 -24.47 -19.33 5.52
N LEU A 541 -24.44 -20.42 6.29
CA LEU A 541 -23.34 -21.37 6.29
C LEU A 541 -23.58 -22.37 5.17
N THR A 542 -22.64 -22.47 4.22
CA THR A 542 -22.70 -23.40 3.08
C THR A 542 -21.51 -24.37 3.16
N PRO A 543 -21.52 -25.49 2.41
CA PRO A 543 -20.36 -26.38 2.33
C PRO A 543 -19.07 -25.70 1.82
N SER A 544 -19.22 -24.56 1.13
CA SER A 544 -18.11 -23.80 0.54
C SER A 544 -17.68 -22.59 1.38
N GLY A 545 -18.32 -22.32 2.53
CA GLY A 545 -18.01 -21.16 3.36
C GLY A 545 -19.24 -20.37 3.81
N VAL A 546 -18.98 -19.26 4.52
CA VAL A 546 -20.02 -18.33 5.00
C VAL A 546 -20.35 -17.31 3.92
N TYR A 547 -21.64 -17.14 3.68
CA TYR A 547 -22.21 -16.24 2.68
C TYR A 547 -23.18 -15.25 3.31
N SER A 548 -23.11 -13.99 2.88
CA SER A 548 -24.13 -12.97 3.16
C SER A 548 -24.91 -12.67 1.88
N PRO A 549 -26.24 -12.81 1.86
CA PRO A 549 -27.06 -12.43 0.72
C PRO A 549 -26.90 -10.98 0.26
N GLN A 550 -26.56 -10.08 1.19
CA GLN A 550 -26.42 -8.66 0.91
C GLN A 550 -24.97 -8.27 0.55
N TYR A 551 -23.99 -8.90 1.20
CA TYR A 551 -22.59 -8.45 1.16
C TYR A 551 -21.62 -9.44 0.49
N GLY A 552 -22.07 -10.62 0.10
CA GLY A 552 -21.26 -11.63 -0.58
C GLY A 552 -20.49 -12.53 0.39
N THR A 553 -19.32 -13.00 -0.03
CA THR A 553 -18.45 -13.91 0.73
C THR A 553 -17.21 -13.19 1.25
N LEU A 554 -16.34 -13.91 1.96
CA LEU A 554 -15.04 -13.40 2.34
C LEU A 554 -14.16 -13.16 1.10
N ASP A 555 -14.25 -14.00 0.07
CA ASP A 555 -13.39 -13.91 -1.11
C ASP A 555 -13.85 -12.84 -2.08
N PHE A 556 -15.16 -12.71 -2.26
CA PHE A 556 -15.75 -11.74 -3.16
C PHE A 556 -16.99 -11.09 -2.53
N GLN A 557 -16.88 -9.80 -2.23
CA GLN A 557 -18.01 -9.04 -1.73
C GLN A 557 -18.87 -8.51 -2.88
N THR A 558 -20.17 -8.35 -2.63
CA THR A 558 -21.10 -7.73 -3.57
C THR A 558 -20.57 -6.38 -4.06
N PRO A 559 -20.46 -6.15 -5.38
CA PRO A 559 -20.08 -4.87 -5.96
C PRO A 559 -20.97 -3.74 -5.45
N ILE A 560 -20.41 -2.55 -5.23
CA ILE A 560 -21.18 -1.43 -4.67
C ILE A 560 -22.32 -1.03 -5.60
N ALA A 561 -22.12 -1.13 -6.92
CA ALA A 561 -23.14 -0.85 -7.92
C ALA A 561 -24.41 -1.71 -7.77
N GLU A 562 -24.27 -2.91 -7.22
CA GLU A 562 -25.38 -3.84 -7.00
C GLU A 562 -26.01 -3.70 -5.60
N MET A 563 -25.34 -2.99 -4.69
CA MET A 563 -25.89 -2.72 -3.37
C MET A 563 -27.04 -1.72 -3.50
N LYS A 564 -28.27 -2.19 -3.24
CA LYS A 564 -29.50 -1.39 -3.20
C LYS A 564 -29.56 -0.47 -1.95
N LEU A 565 -28.50 0.31 -1.72
CA LEU A 565 -28.37 1.21 -0.58
C LEU A 565 -28.92 2.59 -0.91
N TRP A 566 -30.20 2.82 -0.57
CA TRP A 566 -30.88 4.10 -0.77
C TRP A 566 -30.98 4.94 0.50
N LYS A 567 -30.83 4.32 1.67
CA LYS A 567 -30.94 4.97 2.98
C LYS A 567 -29.76 4.62 3.87
N ALA A 568 -29.30 5.57 4.67
CA ALA A 568 -28.25 5.38 5.66
C ALA A 568 -28.64 6.01 7.00
N THR A 569 -28.02 5.59 8.08
CA THR A 569 -28.29 6.18 9.40
C THR A 569 -27.79 7.62 9.46
N THR A 570 -28.40 8.43 10.30
CA THR A 570 -27.95 9.82 10.54
C THR A 570 -26.48 9.89 10.93
N GLN A 571 -25.96 8.90 11.66
CA GLN A 571 -24.56 8.84 12.04
C GLN A 571 -23.63 8.54 10.86
N GLU A 572 -24.00 7.60 9.98
CA GLU A 572 -23.25 7.33 8.74
C GLU A 572 -23.18 8.58 7.86
N VAL A 573 -24.30 9.31 7.73
CA VAL A 573 -24.37 10.57 6.98
C VAL A 573 -23.48 11.65 7.62
N ALA A 574 -23.43 11.75 8.95
CA ALA A 574 -22.57 12.70 9.64
C ALA A 574 -21.08 12.39 9.45
N LEU A 575 -20.70 11.11 9.47
CA LEU A 575 -19.33 10.65 9.20
C LEU A 575 -18.94 10.93 7.75
N TYR A 576 -19.82 10.62 6.79
CA TYR A 576 -19.63 11.00 5.39
C TYR A 576 -19.47 12.51 5.23
N THR A 577 -20.33 13.32 5.85
CA THR A 577 -20.27 14.79 5.76
C THR A 577 -18.97 15.34 6.32
N THR A 578 -18.48 14.77 7.43
CA THR A 578 -17.20 15.15 8.04
C THR A 578 -16.03 14.83 7.11
N TRP A 579 -16.04 13.64 6.52
CA TRP A 579 -15.06 13.23 5.52
C TRP A 579 -15.12 14.14 4.28
N ARG A 580 -16.31 14.37 3.72
CA ARG A 580 -16.56 15.22 2.55
C ARG A 580 -16.03 16.63 2.78
N ASN A 581 -16.36 17.25 3.91
CA ASN A 581 -15.90 18.60 4.25
C ASN A 581 -14.37 18.69 4.43
N ARG A 582 -13.71 17.58 4.82
CA ARG A 582 -12.24 17.51 4.89
C ARG A 582 -11.65 17.34 3.48
N TYR A 583 -12.28 16.50 2.68
CA TYR A 583 -11.91 16.25 1.30
C TYR A 583 -12.04 17.53 0.44
N GLU A 584 -13.21 18.17 0.41
CA GLU A 584 -13.49 19.42 -0.34
C GLU A 584 -12.54 20.57 0.04
N ARG A 585 -12.08 20.66 1.29
CA ARG A 585 -11.11 21.68 1.72
C ARG A 585 -9.75 21.59 1.01
N ARG A 586 -9.44 20.44 0.38
CA ARG A 586 -8.23 20.26 -0.43
C ARG A 586 -8.40 20.74 -1.88
N TRP A 587 -9.61 21.12 -2.27
CA TRP A 587 -9.95 21.52 -3.63
C TRP A 587 -10.25 23.02 -3.68
N ARG A 588 -9.64 23.76 -4.61
CA ARG A 588 -9.87 25.21 -4.75
C ARG A 588 -11.05 25.50 -5.65
N ARG A 589 -11.17 24.81 -6.80
CA ARG A 589 -12.15 25.15 -7.85
C ARG A 589 -12.69 23.97 -8.65
N VAL A 590 -11.84 22.99 -8.98
CA VAL A 590 -12.12 21.92 -9.96
C VAL A 590 -11.54 20.56 -9.53
N PHE A 591 -11.99 19.47 -10.15
CA PHE A 591 -11.76 18.08 -9.77
C PHE A 591 -11.02 17.32 -10.89
N ASP A 592 -10.33 16.22 -10.55
CA ASP A 592 -9.19 15.74 -11.35
C ASP A 592 -9.44 14.40 -12.06
N PRO A 593 -9.77 14.38 -13.37
CA PRO A 593 -9.63 13.14 -14.13
C PRO A 593 -8.17 12.74 -14.28
N ILE A 594 -7.97 11.43 -14.47
CA ILE A 594 -6.67 10.78 -14.52
C ILE A 594 -6.58 9.99 -15.83
N ALA A 595 -5.47 10.12 -16.54
CA ALA A 595 -5.16 9.25 -17.67
C ALA A 595 -3.72 8.74 -17.58
N VAL A 596 -3.53 7.47 -17.96
CA VAL A 596 -2.21 6.83 -18.03
C VAL A 596 -2.09 6.08 -19.35
N GLU A 597 -1.12 6.46 -20.17
CA GLU A 597 -0.70 5.64 -21.31
C GLU A 597 0.43 4.71 -20.85
N ILE A 598 0.26 3.40 -21.07
CA ILE A 598 1.27 2.38 -20.86
C ILE A 598 1.87 2.05 -22.22
N LYS A 599 3.19 1.98 -22.30
CA LYS A 599 3.94 1.56 -23.48
C LYS A 599 4.83 0.37 -23.15
N LEU A 600 4.91 -0.57 -24.08
CA LEU A 600 5.73 -1.79 -23.98
C LEU A 600 6.56 -1.94 -25.24
N GLN A 601 7.86 -2.15 -25.07
CA GLN A 601 8.79 -2.47 -26.15
C GLN A 601 9.87 -3.40 -25.59
N ASP A 602 9.94 -4.66 -26.03
CA ASP A 602 10.93 -5.65 -25.56
C ASP A 602 11.21 -5.56 -24.04
N ASN A 603 12.37 -5.00 -23.68
CA ASN A 603 12.89 -4.82 -22.31
C ASN A 603 12.55 -3.47 -21.65
N GLN A 604 11.65 -2.69 -22.24
CA GLN A 604 11.25 -1.37 -21.77
C GLN A 604 9.76 -1.33 -21.40
N LEU A 605 9.51 -0.84 -20.19
CA LEU A 605 8.20 -0.43 -19.71
C LEU A 605 8.20 1.08 -19.58
N ALA A 606 7.26 1.75 -20.25
CA ALA A 606 7.03 3.17 -20.07
C ALA A 606 5.59 3.46 -19.66
N ALA A 607 5.41 4.47 -18.82
CA ALA A 607 4.12 5.01 -18.42
C ALA A 607 4.15 6.54 -18.52
N ASP A 608 3.11 7.14 -19.09
CA ASP A 608 2.91 8.58 -19.17
C ASP A 608 1.58 8.91 -18.49
N LEU A 609 1.65 9.52 -17.31
CA LEU A 609 0.53 9.87 -16.45
C LEU A 609 0.20 11.35 -16.58
N THR A 610 -1.09 11.65 -16.73
CA THR A 610 -1.64 12.99 -16.61
C THR A 610 -2.68 13.03 -15.49
N VAL A 611 -2.50 13.98 -14.57
CA VAL A 611 -3.44 14.30 -13.49
C VAL A 611 -3.73 15.78 -13.53
N ILE A 612 -4.97 16.19 -13.80
CA ILE A 612 -5.30 17.61 -14.00
C ILE A 612 -6.65 17.95 -13.37
N PRO A 613 -6.75 19.00 -12.53
CA PRO A 613 -5.66 19.76 -11.90
C PRO A 613 -4.91 18.97 -10.80
N LEU A 614 -4.12 19.65 -9.95
CA LEU A 614 -3.54 19.10 -8.73
C LEU A 614 -4.27 19.63 -7.49
N VAL A 615 -4.38 18.80 -6.44
CA VAL A 615 -4.94 19.21 -5.14
C VAL A 615 -4.14 20.33 -4.47
N VAL A 616 -4.86 21.21 -3.76
CA VAL A 616 -4.36 22.47 -3.16
C VAL A 616 -3.42 22.26 -1.99
N GLN A 617 -3.39 21.07 -1.38
CA GLN A 617 -2.45 20.75 -0.31
C GLN A 617 -1.60 19.54 -0.70
N SER A 618 -1.27 19.45 -1.98
CA SER A 618 -0.40 18.38 -2.45
C SER A 618 1.01 18.53 -1.90
N GLU A 619 1.66 17.40 -1.65
CA GLU A 619 3.11 17.36 -1.38
C GLU A 619 3.93 18.00 -2.53
N TYR A 620 3.36 18.16 -3.74
CA TYR A 620 3.99 18.87 -4.86
C TYR A 620 4.13 20.38 -4.68
N GLN A 621 3.38 21.02 -3.77
CA GLN A 621 3.42 22.48 -3.63
C GLN A 621 4.81 23.03 -3.32
N ARG A 622 5.61 22.29 -2.56
CA ARG A 622 6.99 22.68 -2.25
C ARG A 622 7.85 22.73 -3.51
N TYR A 623 7.67 21.77 -4.42
CA TYR A 623 8.38 21.76 -5.70
C TYR A 623 7.90 22.88 -6.61
N MET A 624 6.58 23.08 -6.74
CA MET A 624 6.02 24.20 -7.52
C MET A 624 6.57 25.57 -7.08
N GLN A 625 6.84 25.76 -5.79
CA GLN A 625 7.46 26.99 -5.27
C GLN A 625 8.95 27.15 -5.61
N ILE A 626 9.65 26.06 -5.91
CA ILE A 626 11.07 26.07 -6.31
C ILE A 626 11.19 26.24 -7.83
N VAL A 627 10.41 25.44 -8.58
CA VAL A 627 10.54 25.37 -10.03
C VAL A 627 9.80 26.48 -10.76
N GLY A 628 8.77 27.08 -10.14
CA GLY A 628 7.98 28.13 -10.76
C GLY A 628 7.53 27.75 -12.18
N GLN A 629 7.83 28.64 -13.14
CA GLN A 629 7.66 28.36 -14.58
C GLN A 629 8.92 27.83 -15.27
N ALA A 630 10.06 27.77 -14.57
CA ALA A 630 11.33 27.30 -15.14
C ALA A 630 11.22 25.84 -15.60
N ARG A 631 11.87 25.53 -16.72
CA ARG A 631 11.98 24.18 -17.30
C ARG A 631 13.44 23.77 -17.41
N LEU A 632 13.70 22.47 -17.35
CA LEU A 632 15.02 21.90 -17.62
C LEU A 632 15.34 22.02 -19.11
N LYS A 633 16.54 22.50 -19.44
CA LYS A 633 17.09 22.42 -20.81
C LYS A 633 17.36 20.94 -21.15
N PRO A 634 17.40 20.55 -22.44
CA PRO A 634 17.75 19.18 -22.84
C PRO A 634 19.10 18.70 -22.30
N THR A 635 20.04 19.63 -22.09
CA THR A 635 21.38 19.38 -21.53
C THR A 635 21.47 19.66 -20.03
N ALA A 636 20.37 19.99 -19.35
CA ALA A 636 20.39 20.29 -17.93
C ALA A 636 20.62 19.00 -17.13
N GLY A 637 21.57 19.04 -16.21
CA GLY A 637 22.03 17.85 -15.51
C GLY A 637 23.54 17.72 -15.58
N ASP A 638 24.15 17.06 -14.59
CA ASP A 638 25.50 16.53 -14.73
C ASP A 638 25.42 15.02 -15.01
N HIS A 639 24.90 14.65 -16.19
CA HIS A 639 24.71 13.24 -16.55
C HIS A 639 26.05 12.57 -16.88
N HIS A 640 26.37 11.48 -16.17
CA HIS A 640 27.61 10.74 -16.37
C HIS A 640 27.44 9.25 -15.98
N SER A 641 28.37 8.41 -16.43
CA SER A 641 28.30 6.94 -16.30
C SER A 641 28.34 6.44 -14.87
N GLU A 642 29.00 7.18 -13.98
CA GLU A 642 29.22 6.79 -12.59
C GLU A 642 28.01 7.09 -11.72
N SER A 643 27.07 7.94 -12.17
CA SER A 643 25.87 8.30 -11.41
C SER A 643 24.94 7.09 -11.25
N LEU A 644 24.88 6.53 -10.04
CA LEU A 644 23.92 5.49 -9.66
C LEU A 644 22.51 6.04 -9.52
N ALA A 645 22.37 7.28 -9.07
CA ALA A 645 21.11 8.02 -9.03
C ALA A 645 21.34 9.51 -9.22
N SER A 646 20.43 10.21 -9.90
CA SER A 646 20.44 11.66 -10.06
C SER A 646 19.03 12.23 -9.99
N ILE A 647 18.94 13.47 -9.51
CA ILE A 647 17.74 14.30 -9.45
C ILE A 647 18.12 15.67 -10.00
N ASP A 648 17.49 16.06 -11.09
CA ASP A 648 17.64 17.36 -11.72
C ASP A 648 16.37 18.18 -11.49
N ILE A 649 16.54 19.44 -11.09
CA ILE A 649 15.43 20.33 -10.72
C ILE A 649 15.64 21.66 -11.43
N ALA A 650 14.62 22.12 -12.15
CA ALA A 650 14.59 23.46 -12.72
C ALA A 650 14.49 24.50 -11.59
N LEU A 651 15.25 25.58 -11.66
CA LEU A 651 15.27 26.62 -10.65
C LEU A 651 14.71 27.93 -11.20
N ASP A 652 13.57 28.34 -10.65
CA ASP A 652 13.10 29.71 -10.81
C ASP A 652 13.76 30.59 -9.73
N THR A 653 14.88 31.20 -10.08
CA THR A 653 15.62 32.11 -9.18
C THR A 653 14.82 33.36 -8.80
N ASN A 654 13.74 33.65 -9.53
CA ASN A 654 12.80 34.72 -9.20
C ASN A 654 11.71 34.31 -8.23
N ALA A 655 11.57 33.02 -7.92
CA ALA A 655 10.54 32.52 -7.02
C ALA A 655 10.60 33.15 -5.61
N PRO A 656 9.46 33.28 -4.91
CA PRO A 656 9.39 33.85 -3.56
C PRO A 656 10.30 33.16 -2.54
N MET A 657 10.56 31.86 -2.71
CA MET A 657 11.45 31.10 -1.82
C MET A 657 12.87 31.68 -1.77
N PHE A 658 13.36 32.25 -2.88
CA PHE A 658 14.68 32.87 -2.97
C PHE A 658 14.69 34.35 -2.57
N ALA A 659 13.53 34.95 -2.25
CA ALA A 659 13.45 36.38 -1.93
C ALA A 659 14.23 36.75 -0.65
N MET A 660 14.15 35.91 0.39
CA MET A 660 14.88 36.15 1.64
C MET A 660 16.40 36.03 1.43
N ALA A 661 16.84 35.01 0.70
CA ALA A 661 18.26 34.83 0.35
C ALA A 661 18.78 36.01 -0.48
N ARG A 662 18.00 36.47 -1.48
CA ARG A 662 18.35 37.64 -2.30
C ARG A 662 18.43 38.92 -1.47
N MET A 663 17.42 39.22 -0.65
CA MET A 663 17.41 40.43 0.19
C MET A 663 18.60 40.46 1.14
N PHE A 664 18.95 39.31 1.71
CA PHE A 664 20.06 39.19 2.63
C PHE A 664 21.42 39.33 1.93
N LEU A 665 21.64 38.67 0.80
CA LEU A 665 22.88 38.79 0.02
C LEU A 665 23.06 40.19 -0.59
N GLN A 666 21.97 40.83 -1.03
CA GLN A 666 21.98 42.22 -1.50
C GLN A 666 22.41 43.21 -0.42
N SER A 667 22.06 42.95 0.85
CA SER A 667 22.48 43.80 1.98
C SER A 667 24.00 43.86 2.19
N GLN A 668 24.74 42.86 1.69
CA GLN A 668 26.19 42.75 1.83
C GLN A 668 26.97 43.39 0.67
N ASN A 669 26.32 43.64 -0.47
CA ASN A 669 26.97 44.10 -1.70
C ASN A 669 27.14 45.63 -1.80
N ASN A 670 27.27 46.34 -0.67
CA ASN A 670 27.57 47.78 -0.60
C ASN A 670 26.71 48.69 -1.54
N GLY A 671 25.44 48.35 -1.75
CA GLY A 671 24.51 49.16 -2.57
C GLY A 671 24.55 48.93 -4.09
N LEU A 672 25.29 47.93 -4.59
CA LEU A 672 25.22 47.50 -5.99
C LEU A 672 23.90 46.74 -6.25
N ASN A 673 23.10 47.21 -7.20
CA ASN A 673 21.83 46.58 -7.60
C ASN A 673 22.06 45.37 -8.53
N LEU A 674 22.84 44.39 -8.07
CA LEU A 674 23.11 43.15 -8.77
C LEU A 674 22.31 42.01 -8.12
N ASP A 675 21.59 41.22 -8.93
CA ASP A 675 20.92 40.02 -8.44
C ASP A 675 21.97 38.94 -8.11
N PRO A 676 22.11 38.53 -6.83
CA PRO A 676 23.15 37.62 -6.38
C PRO A 676 23.00 36.18 -6.91
N LEU A 677 21.84 35.83 -7.48
CA LEU A 677 21.58 34.50 -8.04
C LEU A 677 21.60 34.48 -9.57
N ALA A 678 21.90 35.61 -10.22
CA ALA A 678 21.88 35.72 -11.68
C ALA A 678 22.97 34.91 -12.40
N TRP A 679 23.90 34.29 -11.67
CA TRP A 679 24.89 33.38 -12.24
C TRP A 679 24.33 31.99 -12.54
N ILE A 680 23.23 31.59 -11.90
CA ILE A 680 22.65 30.25 -12.04
C ILE A 680 22.04 30.08 -13.44
N ASP A 681 22.36 28.96 -14.10
CA ASP A 681 21.81 28.61 -15.42
C ASP A 681 20.54 27.74 -15.33
N GLY A 682 19.58 28.17 -14.50
CA GLY A 682 18.20 27.65 -14.52
C GLY A 682 17.97 26.23 -13.98
N SER A 683 18.98 25.54 -13.44
CA SER A 683 18.80 24.22 -12.83
C SER A 683 19.75 23.97 -11.65
N ALA A 684 19.50 22.87 -10.94
CA ALA A 684 20.45 22.24 -10.03
C ALA A 684 20.31 20.72 -10.11
N SER A 685 21.42 20.03 -9.90
CA SER A 685 21.54 18.58 -10.00
C SER A 685 22.09 18.02 -8.71
N PHE A 686 21.44 16.99 -8.21
CA PHE A 686 21.92 16.16 -7.12
C PHE A 686 22.20 14.77 -7.69
N TYR A 687 23.38 14.22 -7.46
CA TYR A 687 23.72 12.88 -7.93
C TYR A 687 24.45 12.08 -6.86
N PHE A 688 24.32 10.76 -6.96
CA PHE A 688 24.93 9.77 -6.11
C PHE A 688 25.73 8.83 -7.00
N ASP A 689 27.05 8.87 -6.85
CA ASP A 689 28.00 8.20 -7.71
C ASP A 689 28.39 6.82 -7.19
N HIS A 690 28.78 5.96 -8.11
CA HIS A 690 29.42 4.71 -7.83
C HIS A 690 30.81 4.96 -7.22
N ASP A 691 31.00 4.55 -5.98
CA ASP A 691 32.28 4.58 -5.28
C ASP A 691 32.53 3.21 -4.66
N GLU A 692 33.44 2.46 -5.27
CA GLU A 692 33.71 1.08 -4.88
C GLU A 692 34.17 0.97 -3.42
N GLN A 693 35.02 1.89 -2.94
CA GLN A 693 35.49 1.85 -1.56
C GLN A 693 34.36 2.13 -0.57
N TRP A 694 33.49 3.10 -0.87
CA TRP A 694 32.34 3.39 -0.02
C TRP A 694 31.31 2.24 -0.04
N LEU A 695 31.06 1.65 -1.22
CA LEU A 695 30.18 0.49 -1.36
C LEU A 695 30.73 -0.75 -0.64
N GLN A 696 32.03 -1.04 -0.75
CA GLN A 696 32.69 -2.13 -0.01
C GLN A 696 32.61 -1.92 1.50
N ARG A 697 32.77 -0.67 2.00
CA ARG A 697 32.56 -0.35 3.42
C ARG A 697 31.12 -0.64 3.86
N LEU A 698 30.13 -0.32 3.02
CA LEU A 698 28.73 -0.65 3.31
C LEU A 698 28.45 -2.15 3.28
N GLU A 699 29.09 -2.89 2.37
CA GLU A 699 28.91 -4.33 2.23
C GLU A 699 29.54 -5.14 3.36
N ASN A 700 30.69 -4.69 3.87
CA ASN A 700 31.42 -5.34 4.95
C ASN A 700 30.88 -4.99 6.35
N ARG A 701 29.89 -4.11 6.43
CA ARG A 701 29.28 -3.65 7.68
C ARG A 701 28.47 -4.77 8.33
N ASP A 702 28.54 -4.88 9.65
CA ASP A 702 27.60 -5.71 10.40
C ASP A 702 26.16 -5.16 10.20
N PRO A 703 25.22 -5.96 9.64
CA PRO A 703 23.83 -5.54 9.45
C PRO A 703 23.12 -5.09 10.74
N TRP A 704 23.64 -5.50 11.89
CA TRP A 704 23.11 -5.18 13.21
C TRP A 704 23.70 -3.92 13.84
N ASP A 705 24.87 -3.45 13.37
CA ASP A 705 25.55 -2.28 13.93
C ASP A 705 25.17 -1.01 13.18
N PHE A 706 24.30 -0.17 13.76
CA PHE A 706 23.89 1.10 13.17
C PHE A 706 24.58 2.32 13.78
N ASP A 707 25.61 2.75 13.07
CA ASP A 707 26.15 4.08 13.09
C ASP A 707 25.68 4.92 11.88
N PHE A 708 24.95 6.00 12.16
CA PHE A 708 24.53 6.96 11.14
C PHE A 708 25.70 7.82 10.64
N GLU A 709 26.69 8.11 11.48
CA GLU A 709 27.81 8.97 11.08
C GLU A 709 28.73 8.23 10.11
N GLU A 710 28.98 6.93 10.32
CA GLU A 710 29.76 6.10 9.37
C GLU A 710 29.11 6.04 7.98
N LEU A 711 27.78 6.06 7.95
CA LEU A 711 27.00 6.03 6.70
C LEU A 711 27.16 7.31 5.87
N VAL A 712 27.24 8.46 6.53
CA VAL A 712 27.30 9.77 5.85
C VAL A 712 28.73 10.25 5.59
N VAL A 713 29.74 9.67 6.24
CA VAL A 713 31.16 9.99 5.99
C VAL A 713 31.59 9.49 4.61
N ASP A 714 32.09 10.41 3.79
CA ASP A 714 32.51 10.22 2.40
C ASP A 714 31.41 9.64 1.49
N ILE A 715 30.13 9.88 1.81
CA ILE A 715 29.04 9.50 0.90
C ILE A 715 29.31 10.14 -0.49
N PRO A 716 29.34 9.35 -1.58
CA PRO A 716 29.75 9.83 -2.91
C PRO A 716 28.60 10.58 -3.59
N VAL A 717 28.16 11.66 -2.94
CA VAL A 717 27.07 12.51 -3.41
C VAL A 717 27.63 13.84 -3.87
N GLY A 718 27.23 14.29 -5.04
CA GLY A 718 27.54 15.61 -5.56
C GLY A 718 26.28 16.46 -5.71
N PHE A 719 26.46 17.76 -5.52
CA PHE A 719 25.45 18.77 -5.81
C PHE A 719 26.07 19.80 -6.76
N HIS A 720 25.53 19.89 -7.96
CA HIS A 720 26.03 20.73 -9.04
C HIS A 720 25.00 21.80 -9.42
N ILE A 721 25.45 23.05 -9.55
CA ILE A 721 24.65 24.16 -10.07
C ILE A 721 25.39 24.72 -11.29
N PRO A 722 24.85 24.58 -12.52
CA PRO A 722 25.47 25.14 -13.70
C PRO A 722 25.49 26.66 -13.65
N SER A 723 26.55 27.25 -14.18
CA SER A 723 26.75 28.69 -14.22
C SER A 723 26.75 29.22 -15.64
N LYS A 724 26.03 30.33 -15.86
CA LYS A 724 26.09 31.14 -17.09
C LYS A 724 27.02 32.35 -16.96
N ASP A 725 27.55 32.62 -15.77
CA ASP A 725 28.46 33.74 -15.49
C ASP A 725 29.41 33.36 -14.34
N SER A 726 30.64 32.95 -14.68
CA SER A 726 31.65 32.52 -13.72
C SER A 726 32.11 33.65 -12.79
N LEU A 727 32.16 34.89 -13.27
CA LEU A 727 32.57 36.05 -12.45
C LEU A 727 31.55 36.33 -11.35
N ARG A 728 30.25 36.28 -11.68
CA ARG A 728 29.18 36.44 -10.68
C ARG A 728 29.13 35.29 -9.70
N LEU A 729 29.39 34.05 -10.14
CA LEU A 729 29.55 32.90 -9.25
C LEU A 729 30.70 33.13 -8.26
N THR A 730 31.87 33.61 -8.72
CA THR A 730 33.00 33.93 -7.82
C THR A 730 32.59 34.98 -6.79
N ALA A 731 31.91 36.05 -7.19
CA ALA A 731 31.42 37.09 -6.27
C ALA A 731 30.44 36.52 -5.24
N PHE A 732 29.53 35.64 -5.66
CA PHE A 732 28.61 34.94 -4.77
C PHE A 732 29.35 34.10 -3.72
N MET A 733 30.35 33.32 -4.13
CA MET A 733 31.13 32.47 -3.20
C MET A 733 31.95 33.27 -2.20
N VAL A 734 32.54 34.41 -2.62
CA VAL A 734 33.21 35.34 -1.69
C VAL A 734 32.22 35.87 -0.65
N GLY A 735 31.00 36.24 -1.07
CA GLY A 735 29.93 36.67 -0.17
C GLY A 735 29.53 35.61 0.85
N VAL A 736 29.28 34.37 0.41
CA VAL A 736 28.94 33.25 1.30
C VAL A 736 30.07 32.94 2.29
N ARG A 737 31.33 32.98 1.85
CA ARG A 737 32.47 32.72 2.74
C ARG A 737 32.63 33.82 3.79
N SER A 738 32.48 35.09 3.40
CA SER A 738 32.48 36.22 4.32
C SER A 738 31.39 36.05 5.39
N LEU A 739 30.19 35.64 4.96
CA LEU A 739 29.06 35.39 5.83
C LEU A 739 29.33 34.30 6.87
N LEU A 740 29.79 33.12 6.43
CA LEU A 740 30.07 32.01 7.35
C LEU A 740 31.14 32.39 8.38
N ASN A 741 32.15 33.15 7.97
CA ASN A 741 33.18 33.66 8.88
C ASN A 741 32.62 34.67 9.90
N GLN A 742 31.59 35.44 9.54
CA GLN A 742 30.96 36.40 10.46
C GLN A 742 30.09 35.70 11.51
N PHE A 743 29.29 34.71 11.12
CA PHE A 743 28.34 34.04 12.02
C PHE A 743 28.95 32.89 12.82
N ALA A 744 30.00 32.26 12.30
CA ALA A 744 30.61 31.09 12.91
C ALA A 744 32.16 31.12 12.83
N PRO A 745 32.82 32.19 13.33
CA PRO A 745 34.26 32.42 13.13
C PRO A 745 35.18 31.33 13.71
N ASN A 746 34.68 30.52 14.66
CA ASN A 746 35.47 29.50 15.37
C ASN A 746 34.96 28.08 15.17
N THR A 747 34.09 27.83 14.19
CA THR A 747 33.50 26.50 13.96
C THR A 747 34.12 25.79 12.76
N ILE A 748 34.53 26.52 11.72
CA ILE A 748 35.04 25.97 10.46
C ILE A 748 36.51 26.35 10.26
N GLU A 749 37.30 25.38 9.81
CA GLU A 749 38.64 25.53 9.27
C GLU A 749 38.55 25.39 7.74
N TRP A 750 39.02 26.42 7.03
CA TRP A 750 39.04 26.45 5.57
C TRP A 750 40.43 26.09 5.06
N GLY A 751 40.52 25.12 4.16
CA GLY A 751 41.74 24.76 3.44
C GLY A 751 41.54 24.76 1.93
N SER A 752 42.56 24.33 1.20
CA SER A 752 42.50 24.10 -0.23
C SER A 752 43.21 22.79 -0.58
N GLY A 753 42.78 22.15 -1.64
CA GLY A 753 43.47 21.04 -2.29
C GLY A 753 43.62 21.32 -3.78
N THR A 754 44.52 20.60 -4.43
CA THR A 754 44.79 20.73 -5.87
C THR A 754 44.66 19.35 -6.50
N TYR A 755 43.93 19.27 -7.61
CA TYR A 755 43.82 18.07 -8.42
C TYR A 755 44.03 18.43 -9.89
N LYS A 756 45.02 17.78 -10.53
CA LYS A 756 45.58 18.21 -11.82
C LYS A 756 46.02 19.68 -11.76
N GLU A 757 45.35 20.58 -12.48
CA GLU A 757 45.65 22.01 -12.52
C GLU A 757 44.58 22.86 -11.82
N PHE A 758 43.60 22.25 -11.14
CA PHE A 758 42.48 22.94 -10.51
C PHE A 758 42.57 22.91 -8.99
N ASP A 759 42.41 24.08 -8.38
CA ASP A 759 42.28 24.23 -6.94
C ASP A 759 40.81 24.10 -6.51
N TYR A 760 40.57 23.32 -5.46
CA TYR A 760 39.28 23.20 -4.80
C TYR A 760 39.41 23.53 -3.31
N ILE A 761 38.29 23.87 -2.67
CA ILE A 761 38.26 24.33 -1.28
C ILE A 761 37.78 23.22 -0.36
N THR A 762 38.39 23.12 0.82
CA THR A 762 38.00 22.20 1.89
C THR A 762 37.46 22.97 3.09
N ALA A 763 36.44 22.43 3.74
CA ALA A 763 35.85 22.95 4.96
C ALA A 763 35.73 21.83 6.00
N VAL A 764 36.36 22.01 7.17
CA VAL A 764 36.43 21.01 8.24
C VAL A 764 35.99 21.64 9.57
N PRO A 765 35.23 20.94 10.43
CA PRO A 765 34.94 21.42 11.78
C PRO A 765 36.23 21.52 12.62
N ARG A 766 36.47 22.66 13.28
CA ARG A 766 37.64 22.85 14.16
C ARG A 766 37.68 21.91 15.37
N GLN A 767 36.53 21.41 15.80
CA GLN A 767 36.40 20.44 16.89
C GLN A 767 35.57 19.25 16.39
N PRO A 768 36.21 18.21 15.85
CA PRO A 768 35.49 17.01 15.41
C PRO A 768 34.86 16.30 16.62
N ARG A 769 33.69 15.69 16.41
CA ARG A 769 33.07 14.86 17.43
C ARG A 769 33.93 13.62 17.66
N GLN A 770 33.99 13.16 18.91
CA GLN A 770 34.66 11.92 19.27
C GLN A 770 33.63 10.88 19.68
N ARG A 771 33.78 9.66 19.14
CA ARG A 771 33.03 8.47 19.57
C ARG A 771 34.02 7.31 19.67
N ASP A 772 33.97 6.57 20.79
CA ASP A 772 34.90 5.47 21.08
C ASP A 772 36.38 5.84 20.98
N GLY A 773 36.72 7.09 21.31
CA GLY A 773 38.09 7.60 21.29
C GLY A 773 38.64 7.96 19.91
N GLN A 774 37.85 7.81 18.84
CA GLN A 774 38.26 8.22 17.49
C GLN A 774 37.58 9.53 17.06
N PRO A 775 38.34 10.49 16.48
CA PRO A 775 37.77 11.69 15.89
C PRO A 775 37.01 11.34 14.61
N ARG A 776 35.80 11.89 14.46
CA ARG A 776 34.99 11.79 13.24
C ARG A 776 34.88 13.15 12.58
N GLU A 777 35.62 13.31 11.50
CA GLU A 777 35.67 14.53 10.71
C GLU A 777 34.67 14.45 9.55
N MET A 778 33.61 15.25 9.59
CA MET A 778 32.78 15.47 8.40
C MET A 778 33.42 16.59 7.59
N LYS A 779 33.88 16.27 6.38
CA LYS A 779 34.50 17.25 5.47
C LYS A 779 33.50 17.67 4.42
N ALA A 780 33.56 18.93 4.01
CA ALA A 780 32.86 19.44 2.85
C ALA A 780 33.88 20.01 1.86
N TYR A 781 33.64 19.77 0.58
CA TYR A 781 34.46 20.19 -0.53
C TYR A 781 33.59 20.99 -1.50
N TYR A 782 34.16 22.02 -2.12
CA TYR A 782 33.54 22.64 -3.28
C TYR A 782 34.58 23.10 -4.29
N ILE A 783 34.16 23.16 -5.56
CA ILE A 783 34.93 23.73 -6.66
C ILE A 783 34.04 24.63 -7.51
N THR A 784 34.61 25.74 -7.98
CA THR A 784 34.01 26.60 -8.99
C THR A 784 34.76 26.44 -10.29
N LEU A 785 34.08 25.95 -11.31
CA LEU A 785 34.57 25.81 -12.68
C LEU A 785 33.78 26.77 -13.60
N PRO A 786 34.26 27.06 -14.82
CA PRO A 786 33.51 27.89 -15.77
C PRO A 786 32.11 27.37 -16.10
N ASP A 787 31.86 26.07 -15.99
CA ASP A 787 30.55 25.44 -16.22
C ASP A 787 29.64 25.42 -14.98
N GLY A 788 30.15 25.65 -13.76
CA GLY A 788 29.32 25.68 -12.56
C GLY A 788 30.02 25.54 -11.21
N LEU A 789 29.20 25.45 -10.18
CA LEU A 789 29.59 25.17 -8.79
C LEU A 789 29.26 23.71 -8.46
N THR A 790 30.24 22.96 -7.97
CA THR A 790 30.03 21.59 -7.46
C THR A 790 30.40 21.52 -5.98
N LEU A 791 29.53 20.95 -5.16
CA LEU A 791 29.74 20.69 -3.73
C LEU A 791 29.61 19.19 -3.44
N SER A 792 30.44 18.67 -2.52
CA SER A 792 30.36 17.29 -2.06
C SER A 792 30.93 17.12 -0.66
N GLY A 793 30.48 16.08 0.06
CA GLY A 793 31.16 15.58 1.26
C GLY A 793 32.34 14.64 0.97
N ASN A 794 32.58 14.29 -0.29
CA ASN A 794 33.58 13.33 -0.74
C ASN A 794 34.53 13.98 -1.77
N GLN A 795 35.83 13.95 -1.48
CA GLN A 795 36.86 14.55 -2.35
C GLN A 795 36.85 13.96 -3.76
N ARG A 796 36.68 12.63 -3.89
CA ARG A 796 36.69 11.93 -5.19
C ARG A 796 35.57 12.38 -6.11
N VAL A 797 34.44 12.83 -5.55
CA VAL A 797 33.35 13.41 -6.34
C VAL A 797 33.78 14.74 -6.97
N ILE A 798 34.58 15.55 -6.26
CA ILE A 798 35.14 16.81 -6.81
C ILE A 798 36.19 16.51 -7.89
N GLU A 799 37.08 15.56 -7.65
CA GLU A 799 38.08 15.13 -8.64
C GLU A 799 37.42 14.63 -9.93
N ARG A 800 36.38 13.80 -9.82
CA ARG A 800 35.59 13.35 -10.98
C ARG A 800 34.83 14.48 -11.66
N ALA A 801 34.35 15.48 -10.93
CA ALA A 801 33.73 16.66 -11.53
C ALA A 801 34.74 17.46 -12.38
N ILE A 802 36.00 17.57 -11.92
CA ILE A 802 37.10 18.16 -12.71
C ILE A 802 37.40 17.32 -13.95
N ASP A 803 37.46 15.98 -13.81
CA ASP A 803 37.68 15.08 -14.95
C ASP A 803 36.59 15.20 -16.01
N ARG A 804 35.32 15.29 -15.58
CA ARG A 804 34.19 15.51 -16.49
C ARG A 804 34.28 16.86 -17.19
N TYR A 805 34.65 17.91 -16.48
CA TYR A 805 34.86 19.23 -17.07
C TYR A 805 35.95 19.20 -18.16
N LEU A 806 37.10 18.60 -17.84
CA LEU A 806 38.20 18.45 -18.80
C LEU A 806 37.80 17.61 -20.01
N ALA A 807 37.13 16.47 -19.80
CA ALA A 807 36.64 15.62 -20.88
C ALA A 807 35.61 16.35 -21.78
N ARG A 808 34.77 17.21 -21.20
CA ARG A 808 33.86 18.08 -21.97
C ARG A 808 34.62 19.10 -22.82
N GLN A 809 35.71 19.67 -22.30
CA GLN A 809 36.57 20.58 -23.07
C GLN A 809 37.30 19.88 -24.22
N GLU A 810 37.81 18.67 -23.99
CA GLU A 810 38.47 17.85 -25.02
C GLU A 810 37.50 17.45 -26.13
N ARG A 811 36.26 17.07 -25.79
CA ARG A 811 35.18 16.80 -26.77
C ARG A 811 34.73 18.07 -27.51
N GLY A 812 34.92 19.24 -26.89
CA GLY A 812 34.57 20.56 -27.41
C GLY A 812 35.43 21.09 -28.56
N VAL A 813 36.24 20.24 -29.21
CA VAL A 813 37.03 20.59 -30.41
C VAL A 813 36.54 19.88 -31.69
N ASP A 814 35.79 18.76 -31.63
CA ASP A 814 35.60 17.93 -32.84
C ASP A 814 34.21 17.34 -33.16
N GLN A 815 33.11 17.59 -32.43
CA GLN A 815 31.79 17.07 -32.86
C GLN A 815 30.61 18.03 -32.69
N ALA A 816 30.23 18.65 -33.80
CA ALA A 816 28.90 19.14 -34.10
C ALA A 816 28.19 18.09 -34.97
N ASP A 817 27.35 17.25 -34.37
CA ASP A 817 26.37 16.37 -35.01
C ASP A 817 25.21 16.15 -34.01
N ALA A 818 24.36 17.16 -33.76
CA ALA A 818 23.00 17.35 -34.31
C ALA A 818 21.87 16.58 -33.57
N PRO A 819 20.61 17.09 -33.49
CA PRO A 819 20.08 18.36 -33.99
C PRO A 819 19.68 19.33 -32.85
N ILE A 820 20.07 20.60 -33.02
CA ILE A 820 19.43 21.73 -32.35
C ILE A 820 18.37 22.24 -33.33
N GLU A 821 17.11 21.86 -33.14
CA GLU A 821 16.01 22.79 -33.42
C GLU A 821 15.81 23.59 -32.13
N ASP A 822 16.31 24.81 -32.18
CA ASP A 822 16.15 25.83 -31.15
C ASP A 822 14.71 26.35 -31.20
N ASP A 823 13.81 25.64 -30.54
CA ASP A 823 12.50 26.17 -30.14
C ASP A 823 12.54 26.67 -28.69
N GLY A 824 13.74 26.91 -28.15
CA GLY A 824 13.96 27.50 -26.84
C GLY A 824 13.57 28.97 -26.86
N VAL A 825 12.27 29.26 -26.87
CA VAL A 825 11.76 30.61 -26.64
C VAL A 825 12.29 31.07 -25.29
N ASP A 826 13.30 31.93 -25.35
CA ASP A 826 13.76 32.74 -24.24
C ASP A 826 12.58 33.67 -23.90
N ILE A 827 11.73 33.26 -22.95
CA ILE A 827 10.55 34.04 -22.56
C ILE A 827 11.06 35.31 -21.90
N GLN A 828 11.15 36.37 -22.69
CA GLN A 828 11.24 37.73 -22.18
C GLN A 828 10.07 37.95 -21.21
N PRO A 829 10.30 38.55 -20.03
CA PRO A 829 9.33 38.59 -18.94
C PRO A 829 8.07 39.45 -19.18
N ASN A 830 7.72 39.77 -20.42
CA ASN A 830 6.60 40.66 -20.79
C ASN A 830 5.88 40.27 -22.10
N GLN A 831 5.68 38.98 -22.41
CA GLN A 831 4.69 38.59 -23.43
C GLN A 831 3.35 38.19 -22.77
N PRO A 832 2.20 38.67 -23.29
CA PRO A 832 0.89 38.32 -22.76
C PRO A 832 0.59 36.84 -23.01
N GLU A 833 0.19 36.11 -21.97
CA GLU A 833 -0.35 34.74 -22.05
C GLU A 833 -1.50 34.66 -23.08
N ALA A 834 -1.28 34.07 -24.26
CA ALA A 834 -2.37 33.78 -25.19
C ALA A 834 -2.01 32.77 -26.30
N THR A 835 -1.50 31.59 -25.98
CA THR A 835 -1.75 30.37 -26.78
C THR A 835 -1.87 29.19 -25.84
N THR A 836 -3.03 28.54 -25.79
CA THR A 836 -3.17 27.25 -25.12
C THR A 836 -2.25 26.25 -25.85
N PRO A 837 -1.27 25.63 -25.16
CA PRO A 837 -0.38 24.64 -25.77
C PRO A 837 -1.21 23.51 -26.39
N ASP A 838 -0.76 22.92 -27.51
CA ASP A 838 -1.43 21.74 -28.06
C ASP A 838 -1.36 20.62 -27.01
N PRO A 839 -2.47 19.95 -26.63
CA PRO A 839 -2.45 18.89 -25.63
C PRO A 839 -1.46 17.75 -25.93
N SER A 840 -1.09 17.58 -27.20
CA SER A 840 -0.09 16.62 -27.66
C SER A 840 1.36 17.04 -27.36
N ASP A 841 1.64 18.33 -27.19
CA ASP A 841 3.00 18.84 -26.97
C ASP A 841 3.53 18.39 -25.60
N LYS A 842 4.68 17.70 -25.63
CA LYS A 842 5.46 17.39 -24.41
C LYS A 842 6.31 18.60 -24.08
N LEU A 843 5.87 19.39 -23.10
CA LEU A 843 6.71 20.44 -22.51
C LEU A 843 7.95 19.82 -21.87
N ALA A 844 9.07 20.54 -21.93
CA ALA A 844 10.28 20.17 -21.21
C ALA A 844 9.98 19.97 -19.71
N PRO A 845 10.58 18.94 -19.07
CA PRO A 845 10.30 18.64 -17.68
C PRO A 845 10.83 19.72 -16.75
N GLN A 846 10.27 19.79 -15.55
CA GLN A 846 10.77 20.67 -14.47
C GLN A 846 11.60 19.88 -13.46
N LEU A 847 11.33 18.59 -13.34
CA LEU A 847 12.16 17.68 -12.58
C LEU A 847 12.42 16.42 -13.39
N ALA A 848 13.62 15.89 -13.28
CA ALA A 848 14.00 14.61 -13.83
C ALA A 848 14.71 13.79 -12.74
N VAL A 849 14.47 12.49 -12.72
CA VAL A 849 15.16 11.53 -11.86
C VAL A 849 15.64 10.39 -12.72
N LYS A 850 16.89 9.99 -12.54
CA LYS A 850 17.44 8.78 -13.14
C LYS A 850 18.06 7.95 -12.04
N MET A 851 17.82 6.65 -12.06
CA MET A 851 18.32 5.74 -11.03
C MET A 851 18.58 4.37 -11.63
N THR A 852 19.71 3.77 -11.26
CA THR A 852 20.05 2.39 -11.62
C THR A 852 19.54 1.43 -10.56
N GLY A 853 19.33 0.16 -10.90
CA GLY A 853 19.03 -0.91 -9.96
C GLY A 853 20.09 -1.04 -8.88
N ARG A 854 21.38 -0.94 -9.25
CA ARG A 854 22.51 -0.81 -8.29
C ARG A 854 22.33 0.39 -7.35
N GLY A 855 21.87 1.53 -7.84
CA GLY A 855 21.54 2.71 -7.03
C GLY A 855 20.39 2.47 -6.06
N VAL A 856 19.32 1.78 -6.49
CA VAL A 856 18.22 1.35 -5.62
C VAL A 856 18.73 0.45 -4.50
N LEU A 857 19.56 -0.54 -4.83
CA LEU A 857 20.14 -1.47 -3.87
C LEU A 857 21.05 -0.74 -2.87
N ALA A 858 21.91 0.16 -3.35
CA ALA A 858 22.78 0.96 -2.50
C ALA A 858 21.99 1.85 -1.53
N MET A 859 20.94 2.54 -2.00
CA MET A 859 20.06 3.35 -1.12
C MET A 859 19.22 2.49 -0.17
N THR A 860 18.85 1.28 -0.56
CA THR A 860 18.17 0.34 0.35
C THR A 860 19.12 -0.09 1.47
N LYS A 861 20.41 -0.31 1.16
CA LYS A 861 21.46 -0.58 2.15
C LYS A 861 21.73 0.61 3.07
N THR A 862 21.64 1.85 2.59
CA THR A 862 21.79 3.03 3.47
C THR A 862 20.64 3.18 4.48
N ASN A 863 19.41 2.83 4.08
CA ASN A 863 18.24 2.83 4.96
C ASN A 863 17.89 1.41 5.50
N TYR A 864 18.90 0.52 5.56
CA TYR A 864 18.71 -0.91 5.80
C TYR A 864 17.92 -1.21 7.08
N GLN A 865 18.18 -0.51 8.19
CA GLN A 865 17.46 -0.76 9.45
C GLN A 865 15.95 -0.51 9.34
N SER A 866 15.53 0.53 8.61
CA SER A 866 14.11 0.83 8.42
C SER A 866 13.45 -0.22 7.55
N GLY A 867 14.10 -0.60 6.44
CA GLY A 867 13.65 -1.67 5.55
C GLY A 867 13.58 -3.02 6.26
N LEU A 868 14.58 -3.32 7.10
CA LEU A 868 14.66 -4.54 7.90
C LEU A 868 13.56 -4.60 8.96
N ARG A 869 13.34 -3.53 9.74
CA ARG A 869 12.24 -3.46 10.71
C ARG A 869 10.89 -3.73 10.06
N ARG A 870 10.69 -3.18 8.85
CA ARG A 870 9.48 -3.40 8.06
C ARG A 870 9.38 -4.86 7.63
N ALA A 871 10.45 -5.42 7.07
CA ALA A 871 10.52 -6.81 6.62
C ALA A 871 10.21 -7.80 7.76
N HIS A 872 10.88 -7.65 8.90
CA HIS A 872 10.63 -8.41 10.12
C HIS A 872 9.17 -8.36 10.56
N ARG A 873 8.59 -7.16 10.66
CA ARG A 873 7.20 -6.99 11.09
C ARG A 873 6.24 -7.76 10.18
N ILE A 874 6.40 -7.63 8.87
CA ILE A 874 5.54 -8.24 7.85
C ILE A 874 5.78 -9.77 7.78
N ALA A 875 7.03 -10.21 7.92
CA ALA A 875 7.37 -11.63 7.92
C ALA A 875 6.83 -12.33 9.17
N TRP A 876 7.01 -11.73 10.35
CA TRP A 876 6.64 -12.34 11.63
C TRP A 876 5.15 -12.29 11.93
N SER A 877 4.38 -11.40 11.29
CA SER A 877 2.92 -11.33 11.46
C SER A 877 2.17 -12.59 11.01
N ASN A 878 2.82 -13.44 10.20
CA ASN A 878 2.25 -14.70 9.71
C ASN A 878 2.51 -15.88 10.66
N LEU A 879 3.57 -15.81 11.48
CA LEU A 879 4.00 -16.95 12.31
C LEU A 879 2.97 -17.39 13.36
N PRO A 880 2.25 -16.48 14.07
CA PRO A 880 1.28 -16.90 15.07
C PRO A 880 0.15 -17.78 14.51
N ILE A 881 -0.36 -17.48 13.32
CA ILE A 881 -1.49 -18.24 12.75
C ILE A 881 -1.03 -19.60 12.22
N LEU A 882 0.17 -19.66 11.62
CA LEU A 882 0.77 -20.92 11.20
C LEU A 882 1.02 -21.86 12.40
N ASN A 883 1.54 -21.31 13.50
CA ASN A 883 1.74 -22.05 14.74
C ASN A 883 0.41 -22.57 15.32
N TYR A 884 -0.63 -21.73 15.33
CA TYR A 884 -1.95 -22.12 15.80
C TYR A 884 -2.53 -23.27 14.96
N PHE A 885 -2.50 -23.16 13.63
CA PHE A 885 -3.03 -24.19 12.74
C PHE A 885 -2.26 -25.50 12.80
N ARG A 886 -0.92 -25.47 12.94
CA ARG A 886 -0.15 -26.70 13.13
C ARG A 886 -0.57 -27.46 14.39
N ASN A 887 -0.87 -26.75 15.48
CA ASN A 887 -1.30 -27.40 16.72
C ASN A 887 -2.77 -27.85 16.65
N ARG A 888 -3.65 -27.03 16.06
CA ARG A 888 -5.10 -27.28 16.00
C ARG A 888 -5.47 -28.35 14.97
N TYR A 889 -4.78 -28.38 13.82
CA TYR A 889 -5.03 -29.25 12.68
C TYR A 889 -3.73 -29.96 12.25
N PRO A 890 -3.18 -30.86 13.09
CA PRO A 890 -1.86 -31.47 12.87
C PRO A 890 -1.77 -32.31 11.59
N GLU A 891 -2.89 -32.83 11.10
CA GLU A 891 -2.98 -33.66 9.89
C GLU A 891 -3.09 -32.85 8.59
N ARG A 892 -3.09 -31.52 8.67
CA ARG A 892 -3.26 -30.63 7.51
C ARG A 892 -2.09 -29.68 7.37
N ASP A 893 -1.83 -29.27 6.13
CA ASP A 893 -0.89 -28.18 5.89
C ASP A 893 -1.48 -26.84 6.40
N PRO A 894 -0.83 -26.14 7.35
CA PRO A 894 -1.27 -24.83 7.82
C PRO A 894 -1.46 -23.78 6.71
N PHE A 895 -0.73 -23.88 5.59
CA PHE A 895 -0.90 -22.95 4.47
C PHE A 895 -2.22 -23.20 3.73
N GLU A 896 -2.56 -24.45 3.45
CA GLU A 896 -3.83 -24.84 2.85
C GLU A 896 -5.02 -24.51 3.76
N VAL A 897 -4.87 -24.73 5.08
CA VAL A 897 -5.88 -24.32 6.07
C VAL A 897 -6.10 -22.81 6.00
N TYR A 898 -5.04 -22.01 5.98
CA TYR A 898 -5.16 -20.56 5.87
C TYR A 898 -5.85 -20.14 4.56
N GLU A 899 -5.44 -20.70 3.42
CA GLU A 899 -6.06 -20.38 2.13
C GLU A 899 -7.54 -20.74 2.11
N SER A 900 -7.92 -21.91 2.64
CA SER A 900 -9.33 -22.36 2.68
C SER A 900 -10.23 -21.51 3.57
N LEU A 901 -9.70 -20.97 4.68
CA LEU A 901 -10.48 -20.18 5.63
C LEU A 901 -10.49 -18.68 5.33
N PHE A 902 -9.45 -18.15 4.67
CA PHE A 902 -9.26 -16.72 4.45
C PHE A 902 -9.25 -16.29 2.97
N GLY A 903 -9.18 -17.23 2.02
CA GLY A 903 -9.11 -16.94 0.58
C GLY A 903 -7.82 -16.23 0.14
N GLN A 904 -6.76 -16.36 0.93
CA GLN A 904 -5.49 -15.65 0.74
C GLN A 904 -4.32 -16.61 0.90
N LYS A 905 -3.25 -16.39 0.13
CA LYS A 905 -1.99 -17.11 0.31
C LYS A 905 -1.05 -16.32 1.19
N LEU A 906 -0.41 -17.01 2.14
CA LEU A 906 0.68 -16.45 2.93
C LEU A 906 1.99 -16.59 2.17
N ILE A 907 2.70 -15.47 2.02
CA ILE A 907 4.02 -15.44 1.40
C ILE A 907 5.04 -14.79 2.31
N GLU A 908 6.29 -15.22 2.18
CA GLU A 908 7.42 -14.57 2.83
C GLU A 908 7.74 -13.30 2.02
N PRO A 909 7.73 -12.11 2.65
CA PRO A 909 7.73 -10.85 1.91
C PRO A 909 9.05 -10.54 1.18
N SER A 910 10.13 -11.27 1.45
CA SER A 910 11.45 -11.07 0.84
C SER A 910 11.87 -12.26 -0.02
N GLY A 911 10.90 -13.01 -0.57
CA GLY A 911 11.14 -14.14 -1.47
C GLY A 911 11.58 -15.43 -0.77
N GLY A 912 11.55 -15.47 0.56
CA GLY A 912 11.87 -16.67 1.32
C GLY A 912 10.70 -17.66 1.43
N GLN A 913 10.83 -18.58 2.37
CA GLN A 913 9.80 -19.52 2.80
C GLN A 913 9.63 -19.47 4.32
N TYR A 914 8.45 -19.89 4.78
CA TYR A 914 8.20 -20.21 6.19
C TYR A 914 8.46 -21.70 6.43
N LYS A 915 9.35 -22.03 7.38
CA LYS A 915 9.70 -23.40 7.73
C LYS A 915 9.49 -23.64 9.21
N TRP A 916 9.07 -24.86 9.56
CA TRP A 916 9.01 -25.29 10.95
C TRP A 916 10.42 -25.53 11.49
N ASP A 917 10.73 -24.96 12.65
CA ASP A 917 11.96 -25.21 13.41
C ASP A 917 11.61 -26.03 14.66
N ASP A 918 12.02 -27.30 14.70
CA ASP A 918 11.75 -28.22 15.82
C ASP A 918 12.46 -27.83 17.12
N ARG A 919 13.62 -27.18 17.05
CA ARG A 919 14.37 -26.74 18.24
C ARG A 919 13.64 -25.62 18.96
N LEU A 920 13.01 -24.72 18.21
CA LEU A 920 12.21 -23.61 18.75
C LEU A 920 10.72 -23.97 18.89
N GLY A 921 10.28 -25.05 18.24
CA GLY A 921 8.89 -25.44 18.12
C GLY A 921 8.02 -24.35 17.50
N THR A 922 8.50 -23.59 16.50
CA THR A 922 7.75 -22.51 15.80
C THR A 922 8.06 -22.51 14.32
N TYR A 923 7.15 -21.98 13.51
CA TYR A 923 7.53 -21.49 12.19
C TYR A 923 8.51 -20.33 12.29
N VAL A 924 9.46 -20.28 11.36
CA VAL A 924 10.44 -19.21 11.17
C VAL A 924 10.45 -18.78 9.71
N SER A 925 10.72 -17.50 9.44
CA SER A 925 11.10 -17.07 8.09
C SER A 925 12.53 -17.57 7.82
N THR A 926 12.74 -18.18 6.67
CA THR A 926 14.09 -18.58 6.22
C THR A 926 15.05 -17.39 6.12
N ASN A 927 14.54 -16.25 5.67
CA ASN A 927 15.28 -15.01 5.45
C ASN A 927 15.38 -14.15 6.71
N HIS A 928 14.26 -13.99 7.43
CA HIS A 928 14.11 -13.04 8.54
C HIS A 928 14.07 -13.69 9.93
N GLY A 929 14.15 -15.02 9.99
CA GLY A 929 14.10 -15.78 11.24
C GLY A 929 12.78 -15.60 12.00
N TYR A 930 12.89 -15.47 13.31
CA TYR A 930 11.80 -15.35 14.26
C TYR A 930 12.08 -14.19 15.23
N HIS A 931 11.07 -13.53 15.80
CA HIS A 931 11.31 -12.32 16.60
C HIS A 931 12.20 -12.51 17.84
N LEU A 932 12.36 -13.73 18.37
CA LEU A 932 13.31 -14.05 19.45
C LEU A 932 14.64 -14.64 18.94
N GLU A 933 14.71 -15.01 17.66
CA GLU A 933 15.94 -15.44 16.96
C GLU A 933 15.93 -14.88 15.53
N PRO A 934 16.09 -13.55 15.39
CA PRO A 934 15.90 -12.90 14.11
C PRO A 934 17.17 -13.02 13.26
N LYS A 935 16.95 -13.09 11.96
CA LYS A 935 18.02 -13.06 10.96
C LYS A 935 17.94 -11.72 10.25
N ALA A 936 19.09 -11.15 9.89
CA ALA A 936 19.12 -9.86 9.23
C ALA A 936 18.39 -9.92 7.88
N GLY A 937 18.53 -11.02 7.13
CA GLY A 937 17.81 -11.22 5.87
C GLY A 937 18.00 -10.09 4.84
N PRO A 938 17.24 -10.10 3.74
CA PRO A 938 17.17 -8.98 2.82
C PRO A 938 16.22 -7.92 3.36
N ALA A 939 16.61 -6.65 3.38
CA ALA A 939 15.63 -5.57 3.51
C ALA A 939 14.63 -5.65 2.33
N LEU A 940 13.38 -5.24 2.56
CA LEU A 940 12.43 -5.10 1.46
C LEU A 940 12.94 -4.02 0.52
N ALA A 941 13.52 -4.46 -0.59
CA ALA A 941 13.92 -3.62 -1.69
C ALA A 941 12.75 -3.50 -2.67
N PRO A 942 12.65 -2.38 -3.39
CA PRO A 942 11.78 -2.31 -4.55
C PRO A 942 12.24 -3.40 -5.54
N GLY A 943 11.30 -4.12 -6.15
CA GLY A 943 11.58 -5.30 -6.99
C GLY A 943 12.22 -5.01 -8.36
N PHE A 944 13.21 -4.11 -8.41
CA PHE A 944 14.01 -3.80 -9.60
C PHE A 944 15.26 -4.68 -9.66
N ASP A 945 15.62 -5.11 -10.86
CA ASP A 945 16.85 -5.84 -11.13
C ASP A 945 18.05 -4.89 -11.09
N ALA A 946 19.24 -5.42 -10.77
CA ALA A 946 20.43 -4.58 -10.58
C ALA A 946 20.82 -3.77 -11.84
N ASN A 947 20.45 -4.29 -13.01
CA ASN A 947 20.74 -3.70 -14.32
C ASN A 947 19.62 -2.77 -14.82
N ASP A 948 18.51 -2.66 -14.09
CA ASP A 948 17.43 -1.75 -14.46
C ASP A 948 17.91 -0.30 -14.45
N VAL A 949 17.43 0.48 -15.41
CA VAL A 949 17.52 1.94 -15.40
C VAL A 949 16.11 2.50 -15.32
N ILE A 950 15.85 3.22 -14.24
CA ILE A 950 14.58 3.87 -13.93
C ILE A 950 14.77 5.36 -14.19
N ALA A 951 14.06 5.88 -15.20
CA ALA A 951 14.01 7.30 -15.50
C ALA A 951 12.59 7.82 -15.24
N THR A 952 12.48 8.97 -14.59
CA THR A 952 11.20 9.60 -14.29
C THR A 952 11.30 11.09 -14.58
N THR A 953 10.28 11.66 -15.23
CA THR A 953 10.20 13.10 -15.46
C THR A 953 8.89 13.65 -14.95
N LEU A 954 8.89 14.91 -14.53
CA LEU A 954 7.73 15.58 -13.97
C LEU A 954 7.63 17.00 -14.51
N SER A 955 6.43 17.40 -14.94
CA SER A 955 6.12 18.77 -15.36
C SER A 955 4.78 19.23 -14.79
N PHE A 956 4.74 20.47 -14.30
CA PHE A 956 3.50 21.12 -13.91
C PHE A 956 2.96 21.90 -15.11
N GLN A 957 1.80 21.50 -15.60
CA GLN A 957 1.17 22.12 -16.77
C GLN A 957 -0.34 22.16 -16.62
N ASP A 958 -0.95 23.20 -17.17
CA ASP A 958 -2.41 23.40 -17.19
C ASP A 958 -3.07 23.33 -15.80
N GLY A 959 -2.34 23.70 -14.75
CA GLY A 959 -2.79 23.60 -13.36
C GLY A 959 -2.79 22.18 -12.77
N GLY A 960 -2.24 21.19 -13.50
CA GLY A 960 -2.05 19.81 -13.08
C GLY A 960 -0.61 19.33 -13.23
N LEU A 961 -0.46 18.03 -13.42
CA LEU A 961 0.78 17.27 -13.45
C LEU A 961 0.81 16.36 -14.68
N ARG A 962 1.95 16.33 -15.38
CA ARG A 962 2.33 15.22 -16.25
C ARG A 962 3.59 14.56 -15.66
N ALA A 963 3.55 13.25 -15.48
CA ALA A 963 4.70 12.47 -15.03
C ALA A 963 4.96 11.30 -15.98
N THR A 964 6.22 11.05 -16.30
CA THR A 964 6.61 9.88 -17.09
C THR A 964 7.47 8.95 -16.25
N LEU A 965 7.32 7.65 -16.42
CA LEU A 965 8.20 6.62 -15.86
C LEU A 965 8.68 5.74 -17.02
N ASN A 966 9.98 5.54 -17.15
CA ASN A 966 10.59 4.58 -18.05
C ASN A 966 11.45 3.63 -17.22
N VAL A 967 11.25 2.34 -17.37
CA VAL A 967 12.09 1.28 -16.79
C VAL A 967 12.67 0.50 -17.96
N THR A 968 13.99 0.47 -18.06
CA THR A 968 14.72 -0.25 -19.12
C THR A 968 15.62 -1.27 -18.47
N ASP A 969 15.45 -2.55 -18.83
CA ASP A 969 16.45 -3.57 -18.52
C ASP A 969 17.59 -3.46 -19.54
N VAL A 970 18.80 -3.19 -19.06
CA VAL A 970 20.01 -3.09 -19.89
C VAL A 970 20.75 -4.43 -19.75
N PRO A 971 20.77 -5.28 -20.81
CA PRO A 971 21.59 -6.49 -20.79
C PRO A 971 23.05 -6.11 -20.51
N GLU A 972 23.78 -6.93 -19.74
CA GLU A 972 25.23 -6.76 -19.63
C GLU A 972 25.82 -6.75 -21.04
N ALA A 973 26.51 -5.66 -21.40
CA ALA A 973 27.39 -5.68 -22.54
C ALA A 973 28.55 -6.62 -22.17
N ASP A 974 28.64 -7.76 -22.86
CA ASP A 974 29.74 -8.73 -22.75
C ASP A 974 31.13 -8.07 -22.82
#